data_AF-A0A534IU83-F1
#
_entry.id   AF-A0A534IU83-F1
#
_cell.length_a   1.000
_cell.length_b   1.000
_cell.length_c   1.000
_cell.angle_alpha   90.00
_cell.angle_beta   90.00
_cell.angle_gamma   90.00
#
_symmetry.space_group_name_H-M   'P 1'
#
loop_
_entity.id
_entity.type
_entity.pdbx_description
1 polymer ?
#
loop_
_entity_poly.entity_id
_entity_poly.type
_entity_poly.pdbx_seq_one_letter_code
_entity_poly.pdbx_strand_id
1 'polypeptide(L)'
;MSRAATVEALRKRGVAKRTAEILADAGFTLDKLAGSRPDRLKKFIAEKDAIRLLQKIGAMPSEKPLPPPKAPAKRPTKARAKAGAAAPPEEAEALPEIPQKSPALTKGEQEIYEALKEVGRYLPRSLVAELATKMHGIKVGRKKLLELLTRISDRYEAHRIDPNESAGIVSAQSIGEPGTQMSLPYEEQVVVRDEGRVRVVPIGEFVDGLMGKFAVTREAGTEWCDIPAGRLQVLSLNGGGRVVWKDAEAASRHSFSGALVTIRTRMGRKITATPFHSFVTRRGGRIVPVAGGDLRIGDRLPVVTRWTPGVPSTSLDLSTVLPREEFWFGSELRKARDRGRGWARGFGREFTVPVGIAALGRHVRGDATVAVEDGFVYPSQNHSRARIPERMELDDALGWLVGAYLAEGSASVYEVSISNTDERFLVRTRSVADTFGLGYGEYEGDRGFGHTHDLRLRSVVLAEFLRRTCGSGSMAKRVPDFAYGAQDVFVSGLLRAYFDGDGNVTVSRRAIRVSSNSDPLIQGIALLLARFGILASKGTTGRQSTLWIPGRFAGRFRERIGFESTEKRDLLDALCEEGPRHHTYDALDMVSGFGSLLRDTARVVGMPSRHVMNFTRRQRVGRATLGRYLQRFESQAAQRRLDIGAEATQIRALLDEDVSWDRIVEIKEADAPTKRVYDFSVPGLETFTTADGIVTHNTMRTFHYAGVAEMNVTLGLPRLIEIVDARRVPSTPIMEIHIKEGTKDLDKMRRIAQEIEMTNLEDITDIETDLVNMQVLIFPDDHRMKARGVTYAELEEKLRRFATPKELKRTVGGAAKNVKGFVVEAGEPSFKKLQKILEQMKTTRIKGIEGIRRAIIRRRGERYVIYTEGSNLAKVLELPYSDPSQTSTNSIQEIFDVLGVEAARNAIIKEANDTLQEQGLTVDIRHIMLVSDMMTNDGDVKAIGRHGISGRKSSVLARAAFEITAHHLLHAAITGEVDYLDGVAENVIVGQPVTLGTGAVNLVYRPTSKREASK
;
A
#
# COMPACT_ATOMS: atom_id res chain seq x y z
N MET A 1 39.75 11.75 41.08
CA MET A 1 39.24 10.95 42.21
C MET A 1 40.41 10.46 43.04
N SER A 2 40.29 10.48 44.37
CA SER A 2 41.28 9.86 45.26
C SER A 2 41.32 8.35 45.03
N ARG A 3 42.50 7.74 45.19
CA ARG A 3 42.72 6.29 45.05
C ARG A 3 41.65 5.46 45.78
N ALA A 4 41.33 5.86 47.02
CA ALA A 4 40.32 5.20 47.85
C ALA A 4 38.91 5.23 47.22
N ALA A 5 38.53 6.35 46.60
CA ALA A 5 37.21 6.49 45.96
C ALA A 5 37.07 5.57 44.73
N THR A 6 38.12 5.41 43.93
CA THR A 6 38.10 4.50 42.77
C THR A 6 38.01 3.03 43.21
N VAL A 7 38.79 2.64 44.23
CA VAL A 7 38.76 1.27 44.77
C VAL A 7 37.37 0.93 45.29
N GLU A 8 36.79 1.82 46.10
CA GLU A 8 35.46 1.60 46.68
C GLU A 8 34.37 1.52 45.60
N ALA A 9 34.43 2.39 44.58
CA ALA A 9 33.45 2.42 43.50
C ALA A 9 33.53 1.20 42.56
N LEU A 10 34.71 0.58 42.42
CA LEU A 10 34.86 -0.71 41.71
C LEU A 10 34.38 -1.88 42.56
N ARG A 11 34.63 -1.85 43.88
CA ARG A 11 34.14 -2.88 44.80
C ARG A 11 32.61 -2.94 44.85
N LYS A 12 31.92 -1.78 44.87
CA LYS A 12 30.45 -1.72 44.79
C LYS A 12 29.87 -2.36 43.52
N ARG A 13 30.66 -2.44 42.43
CA ARG A 13 30.30 -3.10 41.17
C ARG A 13 30.75 -4.57 41.10
N GLY A 14 31.09 -5.15 42.24
CA GLY A 14 31.45 -6.57 42.36
C GLY A 14 32.85 -6.93 41.85
N VAL A 15 33.76 -5.96 41.75
CA VAL A 15 35.17 -6.20 41.40
C VAL A 15 35.95 -6.59 42.66
N ALA A 16 36.82 -7.61 42.56
CA ALA A 16 37.63 -8.07 43.68
C ALA A 16 38.56 -6.95 44.19
N LYS A 17 38.72 -6.84 45.52
CA LYS A 17 39.50 -5.78 46.17
C LYS A 17 40.92 -5.64 45.59
N ARG A 18 41.63 -6.77 45.43
CA ARG A 18 42.98 -6.82 44.86
C ARG A 18 43.05 -6.26 43.44
N THR A 19 42.06 -6.56 42.60
CA THR A 19 41.96 -6.06 41.22
C THR A 19 41.67 -4.56 41.18
N ALA A 20 40.80 -4.08 42.07
CA ALA A 20 40.46 -2.67 42.19
C ALA A 20 41.67 -1.84 42.65
N GLU A 21 42.47 -2.35 43.59
CA GLU A 21 43.71 -1.71 44.08
C GLU A 21 44.77 -1.64 42.97
N ILE A 22 45.02 -2.74 42.25
CA ILE A 22 45.99 -2.77 41.13
C ILE A 22 45.63 -1.73 40.05
N LEU A 23 44.36 -1.63 39.68
CA LEU A 23 43.92 -0.68 38.65
C LEU A 23 43.98 0.78 39.14
N ALA A 24 43.65 1.02 40.41
CA ALA A 24 43.77 2.34 41.01
C ALA A 24 45.24 2.79 41.13
N ASP A 25 46.15 1.86 41.48
CA ASP A 25 47.60 2.10 41.55
C ASP A 25 48.21 2.35 40.18
N ALA A 26 47.68 1.71 39.14
CA ALA A 26 48.01 1.97 37.74
C ALA A 26 47.37 3.27 37.18
N GLY A 27 46.68 4.07 38.01
CA GLY A 27 46.13 5.37 37.64
C GLY A 27 44.84 5.33 36.80
N PHE A 28 44.15 4.19 36.77
CA PHE A 28 42.85 4.09 36.12
C PHE A 28 41.75 4.69 37.01
N THR A 29 40.96 5.60 36.44
CA THR A 29 39.69 6.07 37.00
C THR A 29 38.54 5.30 36.35
N LEU A 30 37.33 5.36 36.93
CA LEU A 30 36.13 4.73 36.35
C LEU A 30 35.88 5.17 34.90
N ASP A 31 36.04 6.46 34.60
CA ASP A 31 35.86 6.99 33.23
C ASP A 31 36.91 6.43 32.26
N LYS A 32 38.17 6.30 32.73
CA LYS A 32 39.24 5.70 31.92
C LYS A 32 38.98 4.20 31.69
N LEU A 33 38.37 3.51 32.64
CA LEU A 33 38.00 2.09 32.49
C LEU A 33 36.83 1.92 31.53
N ALA A 34 35.81 2.79 31.58
CA ALA A 34 34.67 2.76 30.66
C ALA A 34 35.09 2.95 29.19
N GLY A 35 36.13 3.74 28.92
CA GLY A 35 36.70 3.91 27.58
C GLY A 35 37.84 2.94 27.20
N SER A 36 38.18 1.97 28.06
CA SER A 36 39.30 1.05 27.83
C SER A 36 38.89 -0.25 27.13
N ARG A 37 39.79 -0.80 26.32
CA ARG A 37 39.65 -2.13 25.68
C ARG A 37 40.36 -3.22 26.50
N PRO A 38 39.93 -4.50 26.43
CA PRO A 38 40.58 -5.61 27.12
C PRO A 38 42.10 -5.66 26.91
N ASP A 39 42.55 -5.38 25.68
CA ASP A 39 43.97 -5.35 25.30
C ASP A 39 44.84 -4.34 26.07
N ARG A 40 44.24 -3.26 26.57
CA ARG A 40 44.96 -2.25 27.37
C ARG A 40 45.08 -2.67 28.83
N LEU A 41 44.05 -3.35 29.33
CA LEU A 41 43.95 -3.80 30.71
C LEU A 41 44.72 -5.10 30.97
N LYS A 42 44.99 -5.91 29.93
CA LYS A 42 45.77 -7.15 30.04
C LYS A 42 47.21 -6.96 30.54
N LYS A 43 47.72 -5.72 30.51
CA LYS A 43 49.04 -5.36 31.07
C LYS A 43 49.06 -5.35 32.60
N PHE A 44 47.88 -5.26 33.24
CA PHE A 44 47.75 -5.10 34.70
C PHE A 44 46.97 -6.26 35.33
N ILE A 45 46.06 -6.88 34.60
CA ILE A 45 45.22 -8.01 35.07
C ILE A 45 45.07 -9.05 33.97
N ALA A 46 44.67 -10.27 34.32
CA ALA A 46 44.44 -11.32 33.32
C ALA A 46 43.34 -10.89 32.33
N GLU A 47 43.47 -11.28 31.06
CA GLU A 47 42.55 -10.87 29.98
C GLU A 47 41.09 -11.27 30.26
N LYS A 48 40.88 -12.46 30.85
CA LYS A 48 39.55 -12.90 31.31
C LYS A 48 38.96 -12.00 32.38
N ASP A 49 39.78 -11.47 33.28
CA ASP A 49 39.35 -10.56 34.34
C ASP A 49 39.13 -9.14 33.79
N ALA A 50 39.89 -8.71 32.79
CA ALA A 50 39.65 -7.46 32.07
C ALA A 50 38.31 -7.45 31.35
N ILE A 51 37.95 -8.54 30.66
CA ILE A 51 36.65 -8.67 29.99
C ILE A 51 35.52 -8.66 31.02
N ARG A 52 35.65 -9.45 32.11
CA ARG A 52 34.66 -9.47 33.20
C ARG A 52 34.53 -8.11 33.90
N LEU A 53 35.62 -7.39 34.10
CA LEU A 53 35.63 -6.04 34.67
C LEU A 53 34.84 -5.09 33.77
N LEU A 54 35.14 -5.07 32.46
CA LEU A 54 34.45 -4.22 31.48
C LEU A 54 32.96 -4.56 31.38
N GLN A 55 32.60 -5.83 31.45
CA GLN A 55 31.19 -6.28 31.51
C GLN A 55 30.50 -5.81 32.80
N LYS A 56 31.14 -5.95 33.97
CA LYS A 56 30.57 -5.54 35.27
C LYS A 56 30.39 -4.03 35.40
N ILE A 57 31.23 -3.23 34.74
CA ILE A 57 31.08 -1.77 34.70
C ILE A 57 30.22 -1.28 33.53
N GLY A 58 29.63 -2.18 32.73
CA GLY A 58 28.72 -1.84 31.62
C GLY A 58 29.40 -1.33 30.34
N ALA A 59 30.73 -1.45 30.24
CA ALA A 59 31.52 -1.00 29.10
C ALA A 59 31.60 -2.04 27.95
N MET A 60 31.13 -3.28 28.18
CA MET A 60 31.13 -4.34 27.18
C MET A 60 29.91 -5.28 27.38
N PRO A 61 29.18 -5.69 26.33
CA PRO A 61 28.02 -6.58 26.47
C PRO A 61 28.44 -8.00 26.90
N SER A 62 27.59 -8.67 27.69
CA SER A 62 27.79 -10.07 28.09
C SER A 62 27.36 -11.03 26.97
N GLU A 63 28.26 -11.88 26.49
CA GLU A 63 27.92 -12.94 25.52
C GLU A 63 27.04 -14.02 26.17
N LYS A 64 25.83 -14.26 25.63
CA LYS A 64 25.07 -15.49 25.89
C LYS A 64 25.57 -16.60 24.95
N PRO A 65 25.80 -17.84 25.42
CA PRO A 65 26.24 -18.93 24.54
C PRO A 65 25.08 -19.48 23.70
N LEU A 66 25.34 -19.69 22.40
CA LEU A 66 24.51 -20.47 21.48
C LEU A 66 24.68 -21.98 21.75
N PRO A 67 23.64 -22.81 21.50
CA PRO A 67 23.73 -24.25 21.69
C PRO A 67 24.65 -24.93 20.66
N PRO A 68 25.30 -26.05 21.01
CA PRO A 68 26.33 -26.68 20.19
C PRO A 68 25.75 -27.40 18.95
N PRO A 69 26.53 -27.50 17.86
CA PRO A 69 26.09 -28.13 16.61
C PRO A 69 25.98 -29.65 16.73
N LYS A 70 24.91 -30.23 16.18
CA LYS A 70 24.74 -31.69 16.04
C LYS A 70 25.81 -32.29 15.11
N ALA A 71 26.34 -33.45 15.51
CA ALA A 71 27.37 -34.20 14.81
C ALA A 71 26.95 -34.65 13.38
N PRO A 72 27.90 -34.77 12.44
CA PRO A 72 27.61 -35.13 11.05
C PRO A 72 27.23 -36.61 10.91
N ALA A 73 26.08 -36.87 10.29
CA ALA A 73 25.65 -38.21 9.92
C ALA A 73 26.58 -38.82 8.83
N LYS A 74 26.93 -40.08 9.00
CA LYS A 74 27.77 -40.88 8.10
C LYS A 74 27.15 -40.99 6.70
N ARG A 75 27.98 -40.78 5.67
CA ARG A 75 27.65 -41.01 4.25
C ARG A 75 27.35 -42.49 3.99
N PRO A 76 26.28 -42.85 3.26
CA PRO A 76 26.19 -44.14 2.61
C PRO A 76 27.04 -44.14 1.33
N THR A 77 27.64 -45.30 1.07
CA THR A 77 28.55 -45.61 -0.03
C THR A 77 27.82 -45.69 -1.39
N LYS A 78 28.59 -45.40 -2.44
CA LYS A 78 28.18 -45.26 -3.85
C LYS A 78 27.45 -46.49 -4.40
N ALA A 79 26.27 -46.26 -5.00
CA ALA A 79 25.69 -47.13 -6.04
C ALA A 79 25.75 -46.41 -7.40
N ARG A 80 26.05 -47.19 -8.45
CA ARG A 80 26.37 -46.77 -9.83
C ARG A 80 25.24 -46.01 -10.53
N ALA A 81 25.65 -45.13 -11.43
CA ALA A 81 24.83 -44.32 -12.33
C ALA A 81 23.92 -45.15 -13.27
N LYS A 82 22.70 -44.65 -13.48
CA LYS A 82 21.95 -44.77 -14.74
C LYS A 82 21.46 -43.38 -15.16
N ALA A 83 21.51 -43.15 -16.46
CA ALA A 83 21.40 -41.87 -17.14
C ALA A 83 19.96 -41.35 -17.28
N GLY A 84 19.83 -40.03 -17.38
CA GLY A 84 18.82 -39.32 -18.18
C GLY A 84 17.40 -39.21 -17.62
N ALA A 85 17.09 -38.11 -16.94
CA ALA A 85 15.76 -37.50 -16.92
C ALA A 85 15.89 -36.00 -16.64
N ALA A 86 15.21 -35.18 -17.45
CA ALA A 86 15.21 -33.72 -17.38
C ALA A 86 14.70 -33.20 -16.02
N ALA A 87 15.20 -32.04 -15.59
CA ALA A 87 14.71 -31.36 -14.39
C ALA A 87 13.25 -30.92 -14.61
N PRO A 88 12.32 -31.18 -13.67
CA PRO A 88 10.94 -30.74 -13.78
C PRO A 88 10.83 -29.20 -13.57
N PRO A 89 9.74 -28.57 -14.07
CA PRO A 89 9.46 -27.16 -13.83
C PRO A 89 9.35 -26.88 -12.32
N GLU A 90 9.80 -25.70 -11.86
CA GLU A 90 9.56 -25.23 -10.49
C GLU A 90 8.04 -25.13 -10.25
N GLU A 91 7.50 -26.14 -9.56
CA GLU A 91 6.16 -26.17 -9.02
C GLU A 91 6.02 -25.04 -7.98
N ALA A 92 4.92 -24.28 -8.07
CA ALA A 92 4.41 -23.53 -6.93
C ALA A 92 4.42 -24.47 -5.72
N GLU A 93 4.90 -24.03 -4.54
CA GLU A 93 4.83 -24.84 -3.32
C GLU A 93 3.41 -25.40 -3.20
N ALA A 94 3.28 -26.69 -3.52
CA ALA A 94 2.01 -27.37 -3.42
C ALA A 94 1.60 -27.26 -1.96
N LEU A 95 0.35 -26.86 -1.73
CA LEU A 95 -0.27 -26.93 -0.42
C LEU A 95 0.11 -28.29 0.19
N PRO A 96 0.64 -28.35 1.42
CA PRO A 96 0.93 -29.63 2.03
C PRO A 96 -0.36 -30.47 1.97
N GLU A 97 -0.29 -31.63 1.31
CA GLU A 97 -1.44 -32.52 1.20
C GLU A 97 -1.95 -32.81 2.62
N ILE A 98 -3.15 -32.32 2.92
CA ILE A 98 -3.82 -32.59 4.18
C ILE A 98 -4.13 -34.09 4.16
N PRO A 99 -3.57 -34.90 5.08
CA PRO A 99 -3.66 -36.34 4.98
C PRO A 99 -5.11 -36.81 5.05
N GLN A 100 -5.57 -37.48 3.97
CA GLN A 100 -6.97 -37.87 3.77
C GLN A 100 -7.51 -38.99 4.69
N LYS A 101 -6.72 -39.49 5.66
CA LYS A 101 -7.18 -40.32 6.79
C LYS A 101 -6.00 -40.61 7.71
N SER A 102 -6.26 -40.61 9.03
CA SER A 102 -5.26 -41.00 10.02
C SER A 102 -4.73 -42.43 9.73
N PRO A 103 -3.41 -42.66 9.68
CA PRO A 103 -2.83 -43.99 9.44
C PRO A 103 -3.23 -44.99 10.54
N ALA A 104 -3.20 -46.31 10.25
CA ALA A 104 -3.53 -47.33 11.24
C ALA A 104 -2.58 -47.27 12.47
N LEU A 105 -3.07 -47.70 13.65
CA LEU A 105 -2.29 -47.72 14.90
C LEU A 105 -1.14 -48.74 14.81
N THR A 106 0.04 -48.38 15.33
CA THR A 106 1.16 -49.33 15.45
C THR A 106 0.96 -50.28 16.64
N LYS A 107 1.67 -51.43 16.66
CA LYS A 107 1.58 -52.40 17.78
C LYS A 107 1.93 -51.79 19.13
N GLY A 108 2.92 -50.89 19.18
CA GLY A 108 3.29 -50.18 20.41
C GLY A 108 2.25 -49.14 20.85
N GLU A 109 1.60 -48.47 19.90
CA GLU A 109 0.46 -47.59 20.19
C GLU A 109 -0.74 -48.39 20.74
N GLN A 110 -1.04 -49.56 20.16
CA GLN A 110 -2.12 -50.44 20.61
C GLN A 110 -1.90 -50.91 22.06
N GLU A 111 -0.70 -51.37 22.41
CA GLU A 111 -0.38 -51.82 23.77
C GLU A 111 -0.55 -50.70 24.82
N ILE A 112 -0.14 -49.48 24.49
CA ILE A 112 -0.32 -48.32 25.36
C ILE A 112 -1.80 -47.92 25.48
N TYR A 113 -2.57 -47.98 24.40
CA TYR A 113 -4.01 -47.70 24.43
C TYR A 113 -4.79 -48.74 25.27
N GLU A 114 -4.42 -50.02 25.20
CA GLU A 114 -5.00 -51.05 26.06
C GLU A 114 -4.66 -50.82 27.52
N ALA A 115 -3.41 -50.48 27.84
CA ALA A 115 -2.99 -50.15 29.20
C ALA A 115 -3.69 -48.87 29.71
N LEU A 116 -3.90 -47.86 28.87
CA LEU A 116 -4.66 -46.65 29.24
C LEU A 116 -6.13 -46.95 29.53
N LYS A 117 -6.76 -47.86 28.77
CA LYS A 117 -8.12 -48.35 29.06
C LYS A 117 -8.19 -49.05 30.43
N GLU A 118 -7.16 -49.83 30.78
CA GLU A 118 -7.07 -50.53 32.07
C GLU A 118 -7.01 -49.55 33.27
N VAL A 119 -6.35 -48.40 33.10
CA VAL A 119 -6.26 -47.33 34.13
C VAL A 119 -7.45 -46.35 34.06
N GLY A 120 -8.34 -46.48 33.06
CA GLY A 120 -9.48 -45.58 32.87
C GLY A 120 -9.08 -44.15 32.49
N ARG A 121 -7.95 -43.96 31.80
CA ARG A 121 -7.41 -42.65 31.39
C ARG A 121 -7.30 -42.55 29.87
N TYR A 122 -7.19 -41.32 29.36
CA TYR A 122 -7.04 -41.04 27.93
C TYR A 122 -5.82 -40.14 27.67
N LEU A 123 -5.05 -40.45 26.63
CA LEU A 123 -3.96 -39.62 26.11
C LEU A 123 -4.10 -39.44 24.59
N PRO A 124 -3.76 -38.26 24.04
CA PRO A 124 -3.76 -38.02 22.60
C PRO A 124 -2.80 -38.94 21.85
N ARG A 125 -3.15 -39.30 20.60
CA ARG A 125 -2.34 -40.21 19.78
C ARG A 125 -0.90 -39.74 19.59
N SER A 126 -0.65 -38.44 19.45
CA SER A 126 0.71 -37.88 19.33
C SER A 126 1.59 -38.24 20.53
N LEU A 127 1.03 -38.13 21.74
CA LEU A 127 1.74 -38.49 22.97
C LEU A 127 1.92 -40.01 23.07
N VAL A 128 0.90 -40.79 22.69
CA VAL A 128 0.98 -42.25 22.64
C VAL A 128 2.03 -42.73 21.64
N ALA A 129 2.12 -42.11 20.47
CA ALA A 129 3.15 -42.39 19.45
C ALA A 129 4.56 -42.04 19.96
N GLU A 130 4.70 -40.90 20.64
CA GLU A 130 5.97 -40.49 21.26
C GLU A 130 6.39 -41.46 22.37
N LEU A 131 5.43 -41.89 23.21
CA LEU A 131 5.67 -42.88 24.26
C LEU A 131 6.06 -44.23 23.66
N ALA A 132 5.35 -44.70 22.64
CA ALA A 132 5.67 -45.93 21.93
C ALA A 132 7.09 -45.88 21.35
N THR A 133 7.49 -44.73 20.79
CA THR A 133 8.84 -44.51 20.25
C THR A 133 9.90 -44.49 21.35
N LYS A 134 9.64 -43.79 22.47
CA LYS A 134 10.58 -43.69 23.60
C LYS A 134 10.71 -45.00 24.38
N MET A 135 9.66 -45.80 24.44
CA MET A 135 9.66 -47.11 25.07
C MET A 135 10.22 -48.22 24.18
N HIS A 136 10.41 -47.93 22.88
CA HIS A 136 10.97 -48.89 21.94
C HIS A 136 12.38 -49.34 22.39
N GLY A 137 12.51 -50.62 22.74
CA GLY A 137 13.76 -51.21 23.23
C GLY A 137 13.97 -51.16 24.76
N ILE A 138 13.04 -50.58 25.53
CA ILE A 138 13.11 -50.56 27.01
C ILE A 138 12.15 -51.62 27.58
N LYS A 139 12.68 -52.60 28.33
CA LYS A 139 11.85 -53.58 29.04
C LYS A 139 11.23 -52.97 30.29
N VAL A 140 10.00 -52.46 30.18
CA VAL A 140 9.19 -51.98 31.32
C VAL A 140 8.20 -53.07 31.72
N GLY A 141 8.23 -53.51 32.98
CA GLY A 141 7.23 -54.46 33.49
C GLY A 141 5.85 -53.83 33.59
N ARG A 142 4.78 -54.61 33.35
CA ARG A 142 3.40 -54.12 33.22
C ARG A 142 2.93 -53.23 34.39
N LYS A 143 3.28 -53.57 35.63
CA LYS A 143 2.97 -52.76 36.82
C LYS A 143 3.61 -51.36 36.78
N LYS A 144 4.86 -51.26 36.32
CA LYS A 144 5.57 -49.98 36.16
C LYS A 144 5.03 -49.19 34.96
N LEU A 145 4.57 -49.87 33.92
CA LEU A 145 3.91 -49.22 32.78
C LEU A 145 2.62 -48.54 33.21
N LEU A 146 1.76 -49.23 33.97
CA LEU A 146 0.52 -48.65 34.49
C LEU A 146 0.83 -47.44 35.39
N GLU A 147 1.77 -47.55 36.33
CA GLU A 147 2.16 -46.42 37.20
C GLU A 147 2.72 -45.23 36.41
N LEU A 148 3.50 -45.49 35.36
CA LEU A 148 4.04 -44.47 34.48
C LEU A 148 2.91 -43.77 33.71
N LEU A 149 1.97 -44.53 33.14
CA LEU A 149 0.83 -43.98 32.40
C LEU A 149 -0.11 -43.19 33.31
N THR A 150 -0.33 -43.63 34.55
CA THR A 150 -1.08 -42.84 35.55
C THR A 150 -0.39 -41.50 35.78
N ARG A 151 0.90 -41.48 36.10
CA ARG A 151 1.64 -40.22 36.34
C ARG A 151 1.70 -39.31 35.12
N ILE A 152 1.82 -39.88 33.92
CA ILE A 152 1.80 -39.11 32.67
C ILE A 152 0.41 -38.52 32.44
N SER A 153 -0.66 -39.30 32.68
CA SER A 153 -2.04 -38.83 32.55
C SER A 153 -2.34 -37.73 33.56
N ASP A 154 -1.94 -37.89 34.82
CA ASP A 154 -2.11 -36.87 35.85
C ASP A 154 -1.35 -35.59 35.49
N ARG A 155 -0.12 -35.70 34.96
CA ARG A 155 0.61 -34.54 34.46
C ARG A 155 -0.03 -33.92 33.23
N TYR A 156 -0.53 -34.73 32.31
CA TYR A 156 -1.21 -34.27 31.10
C TYR A 156 -2.46 -33.49 31.47
N GLU A 157 -3.29 -34.02 32.38
CA GLU A 157 -4.48 -33.34 32.89
C GLU A 157 -4.13 -32.06 33.66
N ALA A 158 -3.11 -32.08 34.52
CA ALA A 158 -2.66 -30.90 35.26
C ALA A 158 -2.04 -29.79 34.40
N HIS A 159 -1.63 -30.10 33.17
CA HIS A 159 -1.11 -29.11 32.20
C HIS A 159 -2.04 -29.01 30.98
N ARG A 160 -3.27 -29.55 31.08
CA ARG A 160 -4.27 -29.44 30.04
C ARG A 160 -4.85 -28.05 30.13
N ILE A 161 -4.74 -27.33 29.02
CA ILE A 161 -5.21 -25.96 28.90
C ILE A 161 -6.52 -25.98 28.11
N ASP A 162 -7.43 -25.06 28.42
CA ASP A 162 -8.67 -24.92 27.68
C ASP A 162 -8.33 -24.70 26.18
N PRO A 163 -8.92 -25.45 25.24
CA PRO A 163 -8.65 -25.28 23.81
C PRO A 163 -8.98 -23.86 23.29
N ASN A 164 -9.68 -23.04 24.08
CA ASN A 164 -10.03 -21.65 23.80
C ASN A 164 -9.13 -20.61 24.50
N GLU A 165 -7.99 -21.05 25.07
CA GLU A 165 -7.00 -20.20 25.73
C GLU A 165 -6.21 -19.34 24.72
N SER A 166 -5.65 -18.23 25.20
CA SER A 166 -5.16 -17.05 24.48
C SER A 166 -4.13 -17.23 23.34
N ALA A 167 -3.69 -18.44 22.98
CA ALA A 167 -2.82 -18.63 21.81
C ALA A 167 -3.56 -18.44 20.47
N GLY A 168 -4.83 -18.87 20.38
CA GLY A 168 -5.68 -18.66 19.19
C GLY A 168 -6.32 -17.28 19.14
N ILE A 169 -6.81 -16.78 20.29
CA ILE A 169 -7.49 -15.48 20.41
C ILE A 169 -6.51 -14.31 20.20
N VAL A 170 -5.31 -14.33 20.77
CA VAL A 170 -4.32 -13.25 20.54
C VAL A 170 -3.83 -13.25 19.09
N SER A 171 -3.71 -14.43 18.47
CA SER A 171 -3.39 -14.55 17.03
C SER A 171 -4.51 -13.99 16.15
N ALA A 172 -5.77 -14.30 16.45
CA ALA A 172 -6.94 -13.76 15.73
C ALA A 172 -7.20 -12.27 16.01
N GLN A 173 -6.91 -11.78 17.22
CA GLN A 173 -7.00 -10.37 17.59
C GLN A 173 -5.91 -9.54 16.92
N SER A 174 -4.69 -10.08 16.80
CA SER A 174 -3.61 -9.45 16.01
C SER A 174 -3.95 -9.35 14.51
N ILE A 175 -4.92 -10.15 14.05
CA ILE A 175 -5.44 -10.16 12.69
C ILE A 175 -6.66 -9.22 12.53
N GLY A 176 -7.35 -8.86 13.64
CA GLY A 176 -8.63 -8.14 13.65
C GLY A 176 -8.66 -6.78 14.36
N GLU A 177 -7.58 -6.35 15.04
CA GLU A 177 -7.49 -4.98 15.58
C GLU A 177 -7.23 -3.95 14.46
N PRO A 178 -7.72 -2.71 14.61
CA PRO A 178 -8.08 -1.87 13.49
C PRO A 178 -6.86 -1.60 12.61
N GLY A 179 -7.08 -1.68 11.29
CA GLY A 179 -6.36 -0.80 10.38
C GLY A 179 -6.66 0.62 10.82
N THR A 180 -5.87 1.14 11.77
CA THR A 180 -5.91 2.52 12.22
C THR A 180 -5.44 3.35 11.04
N GLN A 181 -6.41 3.74 10.21
CA GLN A 181 -6.53 5.09 9.70
C GLN A 181 -5.16 5.70 9.35
N MET A 182 -4.61 5.18 8.25
CA MET A 182 -3.29 5.50 7.73
C MET A 182 -3.44 6.78 6.91
N SER A 183 -2.84 7.89 7.32
CA SER A 183 -3.12 9.14 6.60
C SER A 183 -2.01 10.16 6.70
N LEU A 184 -2.04 11.06 5.73
CA LEU A 184 -1.14 12.20 5.62
C LEU A 184 -1.79 13.47 6.19
N PRO A 185 -1.01 14.40 6.76
CA PRO A 185 -1.53 15.68 7.22
C PRO A 185 -1.97 16.57 6.04
N TYR A 186 -2.79 17.57 6.34
CA TYR A 186 -3.41 18.47 5.35
C TYR A 186 -2.41 19.10 4.37
N GLU A 187 -1.24 19.48 4.87
CA GLU A 187 -0.21 20.23 4.14
C GLU A 187 0.71 19.34 3.28
N GLU A 188 0.67 18.02 3.46
CA GLU A 188 1.55 17.11 2.71
C GLU A 188 1.18 17.16 1.22
N GLN A 189 2.18 17.33 0.37
CA GLN A 189 1.98 17.52 -1.06
C GLN A 189 2.05 16.20 -1.80
N VAL A 190 1.12 16.00 -2.75
CA VAL A 190 0.97 14.76 -3.53
C VAL A 190 0.98 15.04 -5.02
N VAL A 191 1.50 14.09 -5.79
CA VAL A 191 1.53 14.16 -7.25
C VAL A 191 0.27 13.50 -7.80
N VAL A 192 -0.59 14.32 -8.43
CA VAL A 192 -1.86 13.88 -9.00
C VAL A 192 -1.95 14.23 -10.47
N ARG A 193 -2.73 13.45 -11.23
CA ARG A 193 -3.23 13.84 -12.54
C ARG A 193 -4.75 13.93 -12.45
N ASP A 194 -5.22 15.16 -12.38
CA ASP A 194 -6.63 15.51 -12.27
C ASP A 194 -7.14 15.94 -13.63
N GLU A 195 -8.14 15.24 -14.19
CA GLU A 195 -8.75 15.60 -15.49
C GLU A 195 -7.68 15.68 -16.62
N GLY A 196 -6.72 14.74 -16.60
CA GLY A 196 -5.62 14.69 -17.56
C GLY A 196 -4.47 15.65 -17.29
N ARG A 197 -4.59 16.57 -16.31
CA ARG A 197 -3.55 17.56 -15.98
C ARG A 197 -2.75 17.14 -14.75
N VAL A 198 -1.45 17.00 -14.92
CA VAL A 198 -0.53 16.68 -13.80
C VAL A 198 -0.33 17.93 -12.94
N ARG A 199 -0.47 17.79 -11.63
CA ARG A 199 -0.30 18.85 -10.63
C ARG A 199 0.34 18.30 -9.35
N VAL A 200 0.97 19.18 -8.59
CA VAL A 200 1.40 18.90 -7.21
C VAL A 200 0.53 19.75 -6.29
N VAL A 201 -0.23 19.10 -5.41
CA VAL A 201 -1.26 19.76 -4.59
C VAL A 201 -1.17 19.33 -3.13
N PRO A 202 -1.52 20.19 -2.17
CA PRO A 202 -1.75 19.76 -0.79
C PRO A 202 -2.89 18.74 -0.75
N ILE A 203 -2.67 17.57 -0.16
CA ILE A 203 -3.66 16.49 -0.15
C ILE A 203 -4.97 16.91 0.53
N GLY A 204 -4.89 17.68 1.61
CA GLY A 204 -6.07 18.09 2.37
C GLY A 204 -7.00 19.01 1.59
N GLU A 205 -6.45 20.08 1.00
CA GLU A 205 -7.22 21.00 0.16
C GLU A 205 -7.85 20.27 -1.04
N PHE A 206 -7.08 19.39 -1.65
CA PHE A 206 -7.52 18.65 -2.83
C PHE A 206 -8.66 17.67 -2.51
N VAL A 207 -8.50 16.85 -1.46
CA VAL A 207 -9.53 15.90 -1.03
C VAL A 207 -10.78 16.63 -0.55
N ASP A 208 -10.65 17.70 0.23
CA ASP A 208 -11.80 18.53 0.63
C ASP A 208 -12.56 19.07 -0.58
N GLY A 209 -11.83 19.51 -1.62
CA GLY A 209 -12.41 19.94 -2.89
C GLY A 209 -13.14 18.83 -3.66
N LEU A 210 -12.63 17.59 -3.63
CA LEU A 210 -13.32 16.42 -4.20
C LEU A 210 -14.60 16.09 -3.42
N MET A 211 -14.53 16.13 -2.08
CA MET A 211 -15.69 15.88 -1.21
C MET A 211 -16.79 16.93 -1.34
N GLY A 212 -16.47 18.15 -1.76
CA GLY A 212 -17.47 19.17 -2.11
C GLY A 212 -18.17 18.91 -3.45
N LYS A 213 -17.60 18.07 -4.33
CA LYS A 213 -18.11 17.79 -5.68
C LYS A 213 -18.81 16.44 -5.81
N PHE A 214 -18.35 15.43 -5.08
CA PHE A 214 -18.84 14.06 -5.18
C PHE A 214 -19.56 13.60 -3.90
N ALA A 215 -20.30 12.50 -3.99
CA ALA A 215 -21.04 11.96 -2.86
C ALA A 215 -20.09 11.44 -1.78
N VAL A 216 -20.38 11.82 -0.52
CA VAL A 216 -19.59 11.42 0.63
C VAL A 216 -20.37 10.42 1.47
N THR A 217 -19.73 9.30 1.80
CA THR A 217 -20.23 8.31 2.75
C THR A 217 -19.42 8.37 4.04
N ARG A 218 -20.05 8.04 5.18
CA ARG A 218 -19.40 8.11 6.49
C ARG A 218 -19.48 6.75 7.18
N GLU A 219 -18.31 6.21 7.54
CA GLU A 219 -18.17 4.89 8.16
C GLU A 219 -17.14 4.99 9.29
N ALA A 220 -17.49 4.54 10.50
CA ALA A 220 -16.58 4.47 11.66
C ALA A 220 -15.78 5.76 11.97
N GLY A 221 -16.34 6.94 11.69
CA GLY A 221 -15.67 8.23 11.91
C GLY A 221 -14.77 8.71 10.77
N THR A 222 -14.61 7.91 9.70
CA THR A 222 -13.98 8.29 8.44
C THR A 222 -15.03 8.73 7.43
N GLU A 223 -14.73 9.75 6.66
CA GLU A 223 -15.51 10.18 5.50
C GLU A 223 -14.81 9.70 4.23
N TRP A 224 -15.57 9.10 3.32
CA TRP A 224 -15.12 8.51 2.07
C TRP A 224 -15.83 9.17 0.90
N CYS A 225 -15.08 9.42 -0.17
CA CYS A 225 -15.55 10.05 -1.39
C CYS A 225 -15.15 9.17 -2.56
N ASP A 226 -16.13 8.54 -3.20
CA ASP A 226 -15.90 7.68 -4.35
C ASP A 226 -15.62 8.54 -5.58
N ILE A 227 -14.55 8.19 -6.30
CA ILE A 227 -14.04 8.97 -7.42
C ILE A 227 -14.37 8.25 -8.73
N PRO A 228 -15.01 8.92 -9.71
CA PRO A 228 -15.29 8.32 -11.00
C PRO A 228 -14.00 7.86 -11.72
N ALA A 229 -14.06 6.70 -12.37
CA ALA A 229 -12.93 6.16 -13.14
C ALA A 229 -12.41 7.17 -14.18
N GLY A 230 -11.09 7.29 -14.30
CA GLY A 230 -10.43 8.24 -15.19
C GLY A 230 -10.48 9.72 -14.75
N ARG A 231 -11.18 10.06 -13.66
CA ARG A 231 -11.23 11.44 -13.15
C ARG A 231 -9.93 11.85 -12.47
N LEU A 232 -9.40 10.98 -11.61
CA LEU A 232 -8.19 11.21 -10.83
C LEU A 232 -7.23 10.03 -10.99
N GLN A 233 -5.98 10.35 -11.31
CA GLN A 233 -4.88 9.41 -11.30
C GLN A 233 -3.80 9.85 -10.33
N VAL A 234 -3.13 8.89 -9.69
CA VAL A 234 -1.99 9.13 -8.82
C VAL A 234 -0.77 8.36 -9.33
N LEU A 235 0.41 8.89 -9.01
CA LEU A 235 1.67 8.26 -9.37
C LEU A 235 1.96 7.12 -8.39
N SER A 236 1.91 5.87 -8.85
CA SER A 236 1.94 4.65 -8.03
C SER A 236 3.10 3.74 -8.42
N LEU A 237 3.48 2.81 -7.53
CA LEU A 237 4.52 1.80 -7.78
C LEU A 237 3.86 0.46 -8.15
N ASN A 238 4.45 -0.27 -9.09
CA ASN A 238 4.03 -1.64 -9.41
C ASN A 238 4.99 -2.70 -8.83
N GLY A 239 4.61 -3.98 -8.88
CA GLY A 239 5.40 -5.10 -8.34
C GLY A 239 6.83 -5.23 -8.91
N GLY A 240 7.07 -4.68 -10.10
CA GLY A 240 8.38 -4.65 -10.75
C GLY A 240 9.23 -3.43 -10.38
N GLY A 241 8.78 -2.57 -9.47
CA GLY A 241 9.50 -1.35 -9.09
C GLY A 241 9.44 -0.24 -10.15
N ARG A 242 8.47 -0.29 -11.07
CA ARG A 242 8.19 0.80 -12.02
C ARG A 242 7.13 1.75 -11.51
N VAL A 243 7.28 3.01 -11.86
CA VAL A 243 6.36 4.09 -11.49
C VAL A 243 5.35 4.29 -12.62
N VAL A 244 4.07 4.15 -12.30
CA VAL A 244 2.95 4.17 -13.27
C VAL A 244 1.80 5.04 -12.76
N TRP A 245 1.02 5.60 -13.68
CA TRP A 245 -0.23 6.27 -13.33
C TRP A 245 -1.31 5.22 -13.07
N LYS A 246 -2.03 5.37 -11.95
CA LYS A 246 -3.18 4.54 -11.61
C LYS A 246 -4.36 5.40 -11.23
N ASP A 247 -5.56 4.95 -11.57
CA ASP A 247 -6.78 5.60 -11.13
C ASP A 247 -6.92 5.48 -9.61
N ALA A 248 -7.31 6.58 -8.97
CA ALA A 248 -7.73 6.57 -7.58
C ALA A 248 -9.24 6.28 -7.53
N GLU A 249 -9.63 5.27 -6.76
CA GLU A 249 -11.01 4.80 -6.63
C GLU A 249 -11.79 5.61 -5.60
N ALA A 250 -11.11 6.05 -4.54
CA ALA A 250 -11.71 6.87 -3.50
C ALA A 250 -10.68 7.81 -2.87
N ALA A 251 -11.18 8.82 -2.16
CA ALA A 251 -10.41 9.62 -1.22
C ALA A 251 -11.07 9.57 0.15
N SER A 252 -10.26 9.62 1.21
CA SER A 252 -10.75 9.56 2.59
C SER A 252 -10.20 10.70 3.44
N ARG A 253 -10.96 11.07 4.48
CA ARG A 253 -10.49 11.97 5.54
C ARG A 253 -11.06 11.59 6.90
N HIS A 254 -10.29 11.80 7.96
CA HIS A 254 -10.74 11.56 9.34
C HIS A 254 -10.00 12.45 10.34
N SER A 255 -10.51 12.54 11.56
CA SER A 255 -9.86 13.28 12.64
C SER A 255 -8.85 12.39 13.35
N PHE A 256 -7.62 12.89 13.52
CA PHE A 256 -6.55 12.23 14.27
C PHE A 256 -6.01 13.19 15.33
N SER A 257 -5.86 12.72 16.57
CA SER A 257 -5.43 13.55 17.71
C SER A 257 -4.05 13.16 18.27
N GLY A 258 -3.41 12.14 17.71
CA GLY A 258 -2.07 11.70 18.13
C GLY A 258 -0.95 12.54 17.50
N ALA A 259 0.28 12.36 18.01
CA ALA A 259 1.47 12.92 17.39
C ALA A 259 1.72 12.29 16.01
N LEU A 260 2.20 13.10 15.06
CA LEU A 260 2.61 12.63 13.74
C LEU A 260 4.06 12.12 13.78
N VAL A 261 4.44 11.37 12.75
CA VAL A 261 5.82 10.93 12.54
C VAL A 261 6.37 11.57 11.27
N THR A 262 7.48 12.28 11.41
CA THR A 262 8.30 12.77 10.30
C THR A 262 9.44 11.81 10.06
N ILE A 263 9.53 11.28 8.83
CA ILE A 263 10.62 10.43 8.38
C ILE A 263 11.51 11.21 7.44
N ARG A 264 12.83 11.17 7.66
CA ARG A 264 13.83 11.72 6.75
C ARG A 264 14.76 10.63 6.22
N THR A 265 14.93 10.62 4.91
CA THR A 265 15.80 9.67 4.21
C THR A 265 17.21 10.23 4.01
N ARG A 266 18.15 9.37 3.61
CA ARG A 266 19.56 9.72 3.40
C ARG A 266 19.74 10.72 2.25
N MET A 267 18.92 10.67 1.21
CA MET A 267 18.89 11.68 0.15
C MET A 267 18.20 12.97 0.59
N GLY A 268 17.81 13.10 1.86
CA GLY A 268 17.15 14.30 2.38
C GLY A 268 15.70 14.44 1.95
N ARG A 269 15.05 13.34 1.54
CA ARG A 269 13.60 13.32 1.35
C ARG A 269 12.90 13.29 2.69
N LYS A 270 11.75 13.91 2.78
CA LYS A 270 10.92 13.99 3.99
C LYS A 270 9.48 13.57 3.66
N ILE A 271 8.85 12.85 4.58
CA ILE A 271 7.42 12.59 4.58
C ILE A 271 6.90 12.67 6.01
N THR A 272 5.71 13.24 6.20
CA THR A 272 5.03 13.29 7.49
C THR A 272 3.75 12.49 7.40
N ALA A 273 3.48 11.60 8.36
CA ALA A 273 2.29 10.75 8.36
C ALA A 273 1.86 10.38 9.78
N THR A 274 0.68 9.78 9.92
CA THR A 274 0.28 9.16 11.20
C THR A 274 1.23 8.00 11.55
N PRO A 275 1.48 7.66 12.83
CA PRO A 275 2.36 6.55 13.21
C PRO A 275 1.95 5.20 12.63
N PHE A 276 0.65 5.02 12.38
CA PHE A 276 0.08 3.80 11.82
C PHE A 276 0.13 3.78 10.29
N HIS A 277 0.50 4.89 9.65
CA HIS A 277 0.58 4.99 8.19
C HIS A 277 1.49 3.93 7.60
N SER A 278 1.00 3.13 6.66
CA SER A 278 1.83 2.13 6.00
C SER A 278 2.73 2.75 4.95
N PHE A 279 3.94 2.22 4.87
CA PHE A 279 4.92 2.51 3.84
C PHE A 279 5.25 1.22 3.10
N VAL A 280 5.93 1.32 1.97
CA VAL A 280 6.40 0.14 1.25
C VAL A 280 7.90 -0.05 1.43
N THR A 281 8.33 -1.29 1.69
CA THR A 281 9.73 -1.68 1.69
C THR A 281 9.94 -2.95 0.86
N ARG A 282 11.19 -3.33 0.58
CA ARG A 282 11.48 -4.60 -0.10
C ARG A 282 12.02 -5.64 0.87
N ARG A 283 11.33 -6.78 0.98
CA ARG A 283 11.76 -7.94 1.77
C ARG A 283 11.71 -9.21 0.90
N GLY A 284 12.80 -9.98 0.87
CA GLY A 284 12.85 -11.26 0.16
C GLY A 284 12.56 -11.21 -1.34
N GLY A 285 12.94 -10.13 -2.05
CA GLY A 285 12.68 -9.95 -3.47
C GLY A 285 11.38 -9.21 -3.79
N ARG A 286 10.44 -9.13 -2.84
CA ARG A 286 9.10 -8.57 -3.03
C ARG A 286 8.93 -7.23 -2.34
N ILE A 287 8.12 -6.36 -2.94
CA ILE A 287 7.69 -5.09 -2.34
C ILE A 287 6.52 -5.42 -1.41
N VAL A 288 6.63 -5.04 -0.15
CA VAL A 288 5.66 -5.36 0.91
C VAL A 288 5.34 -4.11 1.72
N PRO A 289 4.10 -3.96 2.22
CA PRO A 289 3.75 -2.90 3.14
C PRO A 289 4.41 -3.10 4.52
N VAL A 290 4.69 -2.01 5.21
CA VAL A 290 5.24 -1.93 6.58
C VAL A 290 4.67 -0.72 7.28
N ALA A 291 4.08 -0.90 8.46
CA ALA A 291 3.54 0.20 9.26
C ALA A 291 4.62 1.20 9.67
N GLY A 292 4.28 2.49 9.75
CA GLY A 292 5.17 3.56 10.14
C GLY A 292 5.83 3.36 11.50
N GLY A 293 5.07 2.85 12.47
CA GLY A 293 5.55 2.52 13.82
C GLY A 293 6.58 1.39 13.85
N ASP A 294 6.59 0.52 12.83
CA ASP A 294 7.56 -0.57 12.70
C ASP A 294 8.83 -0.14 11.96
N LEU A 295 8.83 1.04 11.31
CA LEU A 295 10.00 1.55 10.62
C LEU A 295 11.11 1.91 11.60
N ARG A 296 12.32 1.47 11.28
CA ARG A 296 13.53 1.75 12.08
C ARG A 296 14.55 2.50 11.24
N ILE A 297 15.38 3.29 11.92
CA ILE A 297 16.56 3.90 11.29
C ILE A 297 17.43 2.79 10.68
N GLY A 298 17.61 2.82 9.36
CA GLY A 298 18.23 1.71 8.63
C GLY A 298 17.38 1.11 7.54
N ASP A 299 16.05 1.11 7.73
CA ASP A 299 15.08 0.65 6.74
C ASP A 299 15.10 1.53 5.49
N ARG A 300 14.47 1.05 4.42
CA ARG A 300 14.53 1.73 3.12
C ARG A 300 13.16 1.97 2.54
N LEU A 301 12.95 3.20 2.10
CA LEU A 301 11.75 3.65 1.41
C LEU A 301 12.06 3.90 -0.07
N PRO A 302 11.15 3.55 -0.99
CA PRO A 302 11.30 3.84 -2.40
C PRO A 302 11.15 5.34 -2.66
N VAL A 303 12.15 5.91 -3.32
CA VAL A 303 12.17 7.29 -3.80
C VAL A 303 12.22 7.27 -5.31
N VAL A 304 11.31 7.98 -5.97
CA VAL A 304 11.22 8.06 -7.43
C VAL A 304 12.52 8.61 -8.02
N THR A 305 13.08 7.86 -8.99
CA THR A 305 14.26 8.24 -9.78
C THR A 305 13.91 8.51 -11.23
N ARG A 306 12.82 7.91 -11.74
CA ARG A 306 12.31 8.10 -13.10
C ARG A 306 10.78 8.08 -13.09
N TRP A 307 10.14 9.01 -13.81
CA TRP A 307 8.70 9.00 -14.03
C TRP A 307 8.35 9.82 -15.28
N THR A 308 7.14 9.63 -15.83
CA THR A 308 6.68 10.35 -17.02
C THR A 308 5.33 11.02 -16.76
N PRO A 309 5.04 12.19 -17.38
CA PRO A 309 3.76 12.86 -17.25
C PRO A 309 2.65 12.23 -18.12
N GLY A 310 2.88 11.06 -18.74
CA GLY A 310 1.96 10.45 -19.71
C GLY A 310 1.92 11.25 -21.00
N VAL A 311 0.74 11.76 -21.37
CA VAL A 311 0.59 12.68 -22.50
C VAL A 311 1.01 14.09 -22.05
N PRO A 312 2.11 14.65 -22.56
CA PRO A 312 2.58 15.95 -22.10
C PRO A 312 1.70 17.08 -22.62
N SER A 313 1.53 18.12 -21.80
CA SER A 313 0.90 19.37 -22.23
C SER A 313 1.88 20.17 -23.09
N THR A 314 1.43 20.58 -24.27
CA THR A 314 2.22 21.41 -25.21
C THR A 314 1.92 22.89 -25.10
N SER A 315 0.77 23.27 -24.53
CA SER A 315 0.33 24.66 -24.38
C SER A 315 -0.39 24.88 -23.06
N LEU A 316 -0.39 26.12 -22.56
CA LEU A 316 -1.08 26.57 -21.36
C LEU A 316 -2.12 27.65 -21.71
N ASP A 317 -3.36 27.46 -21.29
CA ASP A 317 -4.41 28.48 -21.37
C ASP A 317 -4.32 29.41 -20.14
N LEU A 318 -4.03 30.69 -20.36
CA LEU A 318 -3.87 31.66 -19.29
C LEU A 318 -5.13 31.90 -18.47
N SER A 319 -6.32 31.61 -19.00
CA SER A 319 -7.57 31.72 -18.23
C SER A 319 -7.66 30.71 -17.08
N THR A 320 -6.76 29.72 -17.05
CA THR A 320 -6.62 28.78 -15.93
C THR A 320 -5.82 29.34 -14.75
N VAL A 321 -5.10 30.45 -14.96
CA VAL A 321 -4.23 31.11 -13.99
C VAL A 321 -4.74 32.52 -13.66
N LEU A 322 -5.14 33.27 -14.68
CA LEU A 322 -5.59 34.65 -14.60
C LEU A 322 -7.12 34.71 -14.74
N PRO A 323 -7.84 35.29 -13.76
CA PRO A 323 -9.30 35.38 -13.79
C PRO A 323 -9.77 36.35 -14.89
N ARG A 324 -10.86 35.97 -15.58
CA ARG A 324 -11.46 36.75 -16.69
C ARG A 324 -12.11 38.04 -16.20
N GLU A 325 -12.35 38.14 -14.90
CA GLU A 325 -12.90 39.29 -14.20
C GLU A 325 -11.85 40.36 -13.88
N GLU A 326 -10.56 40.02 -13.90
CA GLU A 326 -9.47 40.98 -13.58
C GLU A 326 -8.66 41.40 -14.82
N PHE A 327 -8.67 40.58 -15.87
CA PHE A 327 -7.87 40.77 -17.09
C PHE A 327 -8.73 40.77 -18.35
N TRP A 328 -8.31 41.56 -19.35
CA TRP A 328 -8.93 41.56 -20.66
C TRP A 328 -8.44 40.37 -21.47
N PHE A 329 -9.32 39.40 -21.71
CA PHE A 329 -9.12 38.36 -22.71
C PHE A 329 -9.74 38.82 -24.03
N GLY A 330 -8.92 38.96 -25.07
CA GLY A 330 -9.36 39.35 -26.40
C GLY A 330 -10.48 38.45 -26.96
N SER A 331 -10.44 37.16 -26.67
CA SER A 331 -11.46 36.19 -27.06
C SER A 331 -12.82 36.47 -26.41
N GLU A 332 -12.84 36.96 -25.17
CA GLU A 332 -14.06 37.38 -24.47
C GLU A 332 -14.63 38.68 -25.05
N LEU A 333 -13.75 39.62 -25.42
CA LEU A 333 -14.17 40.85 -26.12
C LEU A 333 -14.70 40.55 -27.53
N ARG A 334 -14.12 39.58 -28.25
CA ARG A 334 -14.62 39.12 -29.55
C ARG A 334 -16.05 38.58 -29.42
N LYS A 335 -16.34 37.73 -28.44
CA LYS A 335 -17.71 37.25 -28.16
C LYS A 335 -18.70 38.40 -27.95
N ALA A 336 -18.27 39.49 -27.30
CA ALA A 336 -19.09 40.69 -27.16
C ALA A 336 -19.34 41.38 -28.51
N ARG A 337 -18.32 41.51 -29.37
CA ARG A 337 -18.41 42.14 -30.70
C ARG A 337 -19.28 41.33 -31.67
N ASP A 338 -19.14 40.01 -31.69
CA ASP A 338 -19.88 39.09 -32.58
C ASP A 338 -21.40 39.17 -32.39
N ARG A 339 -21.86 39.64 -31.24
CA ARG A 339 -23.28 39.82 -30.93
C ARG A 339 -23.92 41.08 -31.48
N GLY A 340 -23.13 42.03 -31.97
CA GLY A 340 -23.64 43.32 -32.42
C GLY A 340 -24.55 43.98 -31.38
N ARG A 341 -25.74 44.44 -31.77
CA ARG A 341 -26.64 45.26 -30.91
C ARG A 341 -27.14 44.57 -29.62
N GLY A 342 -26.97 43.25 -29.48
CA GLY A 342 -27.44 42.48 -28.31
C GLY A 342 -26.38 42.20 -27.23
N TRP A 343 -25.14 42.68 -27.38
CA TRP A 343 -24.00 42.28 -26.53
C TRP A 343 -24.25 42.46 -25.02
N ALA A 344 -24.95 43.53 -24.62
CA ALA A 344 -25.18 43.85 -23.20
C ALA A 344 -26.00 42.77 -22.46
N ARG A 345 -26.84 41.99 -23.16
CA ARG A 345 -27.61 40.89 -22.55
C ARG A 345 -26.76 39.65 -22.26
N GLY A 346 -25.63 39.49 -22.94
CA GLY A 346 -24.71 38.36 -22.78
C GLY A 346 -23.60 38.56 -21.75
N PHE A 347 -23.40 39.80 -21.28
CA PHE A 347 -22.40 40.14 -20.28
C PHE A 347 -22.70 39.46 -18.94
N GLY A 348 -21.72 38.73 -18.39
CA GLY A 348 -21.85 37.96 -17.16
C GLY A 348 -22.59 36.62 -17.29
N ARG A 349 -23.06 36.28 -18.50
CA ARG A 349 -23.66 34.96 -18.80
C ARG A 349 -22.81 34.13 -19.76
N GLU A 350 -22.38 34.74 -20.87
CA GLU A 350 -21.69 34.02 -21.95
C GLU A 350 -20.29 34.55 -22.23
N PHE A 351 -20.00 35.77 -21.78
CA PHE A 351 -18.67 36.32 -21.72
C PHE A 351 -18.50 37.25 -20.53
N THR A 352 -17.25 37.38 -20.06
CA THR A 352 -16.88 38.19 -18.91
C THR A 352 -15.64 39.03 -19.23
N VAL A 353 -15.65 40.30 -18.80
CA VAL A 353 -14.55 41.25 -18.98
C VAL A 353 -14.35 42.05 -17.68
N PRO A 354 -13.19 42.67 -17.44
CA PRO A 354 -12.86 43.27 -16.15
C PRO A 354 -13.48 44.65 -15.90
N VAL A 355 -14.46 45.07 -16.72
CA VAL A 355 -15.08 46.39 -16.63
C VAL A 355 -16.61 46.30 -16.74
N GLY A 356 -17.29 47.32 -16.24
CA GLY A 356 -18.75 47.42 -16.37
C GLY A 356 -19.23 47.73 -17.79
N ILE A 357 -20.53 47.57 -18.01
CA ILE A 357 -21.22 47.72 -19.31
C ILE A 357 -20.87 49.03 -20.03
N ALA A 358 -20.84 50.17 -19.32
CA ALA A 358 -20.53 51.46 -19.92
C ALA A 358 -19.12 51.53 -20.55
N ALA A 359 -18.13 50.94 -19.88
CA ALA A 359 -16.75 50.90 -20.37
C ALA A 359 -16.58 49.86 -21.48
N LEU A 360 -17.20 48.68 -21.35
CA LEU A 360 -17.23 47.67 -22.41
C LEU A 360 -17.86 48.20 -23.70
N GLY A 361 -18.93 48.99 -23.60
CA GLY A 361 -19.59 49.59 -24.75
C GLY A 361 -18.66 50.47 -25.60
N ARG A 362 -17.65 51.12 -25.00
CA ARG A 362 -16.61 51.86 -25.74
C ARG A 362 -15.70 50.91 -26.52
N HIS A 363 -15.28 49.79 -25.95
CA HIS A 363 -14.44 48.79 -26.63
C HIS A 363 -15.18 48.06 -27.77
N VAL A 364 -16.49 47.85 -27.64
CA VAL A 364 -17.33 47.25 -28.69
C VAL A 364 -17.54 48.22 -29.86
N ARG A 365 -17.74 49.52 -29.60
CA ARG A 365 -17.87 50.55 -30.64
C ARG A 365 -16.55 50.95 -31.31
N GLY A 366 -15.42 50.60 -30.70
CA GLY A 366 -14.10 51.01 -31.19
C GLY A 366 -13.60 52.36 -30.64
N ASP A 367 -14.35 52.97 -29.72
CA ASP A 367 -14.04 54.28 -29.12
C ASP A 367 -13.06 54.20 -27.93
N ALA A 368 -12.50 53.02 -27.66
CA ALA A 368 -11.65 52.80 -26.49
C ALA A 368 -10.22 53.28 -26.72
N THR A 369 -9.62 53.87 -25.67
CA THR A 369 -8.23 54.37 -25.68
C THR A 369 -7.18 53.26 -25.68
N VAL A 370 -7.55 52.03 -25.31
CA VAL A 370 -6.67 50.85 -25.27
C VAL A 370 -7.22 49.79 -26.23
N ALA A 371 -6.41 49.41 -27.21
CA ALA A 371 -6.73 48.31 -28.11
C ALA A 371 -6.52 46.97 -27.39
N VAL A 372 -7.57 46.17 -27.31
CA VAL A 372 -7.53 44.78 -26.87
C VAL A 372 -7.69 43.93 -28.13
N GLU A 373 -6.60 43.28 -28.52
CA GLU A 373 -6.58 42.41 -29.69
C GLU A 373 -7.06 41.01 -29.34
N ASP A 374 -7.65 40.34 -30.34
CA ASP A 374 -8.11 38.98 -30.20
C ASP A 374 -6.95 38.00 -30.02
N GLY A 375 -7.11 37.02 -29.12
CA GLY A 375 -6.10 36.01 -28.81
C GLY A 375 -5.00 36.44 -27.84
N PHE A 376 -5.07 37.66 -27.27
CA PHE A 376 -4.09 38.19 -26.30
C PHE A 376 -4.75 38.64 -24.99
N VAL A 377 -3.96 38.65 -23.91
CA VAL A 377 -4.35 39.07 -22.57
C VAL A 377 -3.75 40.43 -22.24
N TYR A 378 -4.57 41.34 -21.72
CA TYR A 378 -4.18 42.68 -21.31
C TYR A 378 -4.63 43.00 -19.87
N PRO A 379 -3.92 43.88 -19.15
CA PRO A 379 -4.35 44.33 -17.83
C PRO A 379 -5.62 45.19 -17.93
N SER A 380 -6.46 45.18 -16.89
CA SER A 380 -7.70 45.98 -16.82
C SER A 380 -7.46 47.49 -16.94
N GLN A 381 -6.31 47.95 -16.43
CA GLN A 381 -5.84 49.33 -16.50
C GLN A 381 -4.66 49.47 -17.47
N ASN A 382 -4.46 50.65 -18.04
CA ASN A 382 -3.45 50.92 -19.08
C ASN A 382 -2.01 51.03 -18.55
N HIS A 383 -1.52 49.97 -17.90
CA HIS A 383 -0.20 49.91 -17.28
C HIS A 383 0.85 49.21 -18.15
N SER A 384 0.43 48.37 -19.10
CA SER A 384 1.33 47.70 -20.05
C SER A 384 0.62 47.43 -21.37
N ARG A 385 1.37 47.51 -22.47
CA ARG A 385 0.92 47.22 -23.84
C ARG A 385 1.47 45.89 -24.37
N ALA A 386 2.10 45.07 -23.51
CA ALA A 386 2.65 43.78 -23.91
C ALA A 386 1.55 42.84 -24.43
N ARG A 387 1.80 42.19 -25.59
CA ARG A 387 0.86 41.26 -26.24
C ARG A 387 1.13 39.84 -25.76
N ILE A 388 0.65 39.50 -24.56
CA ILE A 388 0.78 38.13 -24.02
C ILE A 388 -0.29 37.23 -24.63
N PRO A 389 0.06 36.13 -25.32
CA PRO A 389 -0.93 35.22 -25.90
C PRO A 389 -1.84 34.59 -24.85
N GLU A 390 -3.14 34.47 -25.13
CA GLU A 390 -4.09 33.74 -24.25
C GLU A 390 -3.73 32.26 -24.08
N ARG A 391 -3.13 31.68 -25.12
CA ARG A 391 -2.56 30.34 -25.10
C ARG A 391 -1.05 30.46 -25.31
N MET A 392 -0.28 30.12 -24.29
CA MET A 392 1.17 30.12 -24.36
C MET A 392 1.68 28.72 -24.68
N GLU A 393 2.56 28.59 -25.67
CA GLU A 393 3.24 27.33 -25.94
C GLU A 393 4.22 27.01 -24.80
N LEU A 394 4.20 25.76 -24.34
CA LEU A 394 5.11 25.26 -23.33
C LEU A 394 6.42 24.85 -24.01
N ASP A 395 7.17 25.81 -24.51
CA ASP A 395 8.42 25.63 -25.24
C ASP A 395 9.66 26.01 -24.42
N ASP A 396 10.84 25.98 -25.06
CA ASP A 396 12.12 26.34 -24.42
C ASP A 396 12.15 27.81 -23.97
N ALA A 397 11.50 28.73 -24.71
CA ALA A 397 11.50 30.15 -24.40
C ALA A 397 10.69 30.45 -23.13
N LEU A 398 9.47 29.90 -23.03
CA LEU A 398 8.69 30.02 -21.79
C LEU A 398 9.37 29.28 -20.63
N GLY A 399 9.95 28.12 -20.91
CA GLY A 399 10.76 27.37 -19.95
C GLY A 399 11.88 28.23 -19.37
N TRP A 400 12.69 28.84 -20.24
CA TRP A 400 13.78 29.73 -19.87
C TRP A 400 13.29 30.90 -19.02
N LEU A 401 12.21 31.59 -19.43
CA LEU A 401 11.65 32.73 -18.69
C LEU A 401 11.23 32.34 -17.26
N VAL A 402 10.54 31.21 -17.11
CA VAL A 402 10.12 30.70 -15.80
C VAL A 402 11.33 30.29 -14.96
N GLY A 403 12.31 29.60 -15.55
CA GLY A 403 13.52 29.19 -14.84
C GLY A 403 14.40 30.36 -14.39
N ALA A 404 14.57 31.36 -15.25
CA ALA A 404 15.27 32.60 -14.95
C ALA A 404 14.56 33.38 -13.83
N TYR A 405 13.22 33.43 -13.86
CA TYR A 405 12.46 34.01 -12.76
C TYR A 405 12.68 33.26 -11.44
N LEU A 406 12.68 31.93 -11.50
CA LEU A 406 12.84 31.09 -10.31
C LEU A 406 14.21 31.23 -9.66
N ALA A 407 15.28 31.39 -10.44
CA ALA A 407 16.61 31.66 -9.92
C ALA A 407 16.72 33.13 -9.47
N GLU A 408 16.80 34.02 -10.45
CA GLU A 408 17.23 35.40 -10.27
C GLU A 408 16.09 36.45 -10.31
N GLY A 409 14.87 35.98 -10.52
CA GLY A 409 13.73 36.86 -10.72
C GLY A 409 13.12 37.45 -9.45
N SER A 410 12.60 38.66 -9.58
CA SER A 410 11.68 39.30 -8.65
C SER A 410 10.52 39.94 -9.43
N ALA A 411 9.29 39.79 -8.95
CA ALA A 411 8.12 40.37 -9.61
C ALA A 411 7.46 41.40 -8.70
N SER A 412 7.33 42.62 -9.23
CA SER A 412 6.46 43.66 -8.67
C SER A 412 5.02 43.49 -9.20
N VAL A 413 4.17 44.51 -9.02
CA VAL A 413 2.85 44.55 -9.67
C VAL A 413 2.95 44.88 -11.16
N TYR A 414 3.99 45.63 -11.57
CA TYR A 414 4.06 46.22 -12.91
C TYR A 414 5.10 45.57 -13.83
N GLU A 415 6.16 45.02 -13.24
CA GLU A 415 7.32 44.53 -13.97
C GLU A 415 7.97 43.34 -13.27
N VAL A 416 8.71 42.55 -14.06
CA VAL A 416 9.53 41.42 -13.63
C VAL A 416 10.99 41.81 -13.82
N SER A 417 11.76 41.83 -12.74
CA SER A 417 13.21 42.06 -12.77
C SER A 417 13.93 40.72 -12.77
N ILE A 418 14.89 40.55 -13.66
CA ILE A 418 15.83 39.42 -13.70
C ILE A 418 17.24 39.99 -13.63
N SER A 419 18.00 39.61 -12.61
CA SER A 419 19.29 40.20 -12.29
C SER A 419 20.40 39.16 -12.46
N ASN A 420 21.41 39.40 -13.29
CA ASN A 420 22.54 38.46 -13.39
C ASN A 420 23.80 39.18 -13.87
N THR A 421 24.97 38.64 -13.58
CA THR A 421 26.26 39.21 -14.02
C THR A 421 26.78 38.55 -15.31
N ASP A 422 26.25 37.39 -15.71
CA ASP A 422 26.60 36.73 -16.96
C ASP A 422 25.81 37.35 -18.12
N GLU A 423 26.52 38.06 -19.00
CA GLU A 423 25.92 38.71 -20.16
C GLU A 423 25.22 37.72 -21.10
N ARG A 424 25.69 36.47 -21.20
CA ARG A 424 25.02 35.46 -22.06
C ARG A 424 23.64 35.10 -21.51
N PHE A 425 23.52 35.03 -20.19
CA PHE A 425 22.25 34.79 -19.51
C PHE A 425 21.25 35.93 -19.81
N LEU A 426 21.71 37.17 -19.76
CA LEU A 426 20.90 38.34 -20.08
C LEU A 426 20.55 38.41 -21.56
N VAL A 427 21.49 38.17 -22.48
CA VAL A 427 21.24 38.11 -23.93
C VAL A 427 20.18 37.06 -24.26
N ARG A 428 20.26 35.86 -23.66
CA ARG A 428 19.23 34.83 -23.83
C ARG A 428 17.88 35.30 -23.31
N THR A 429 17.86 35.97 -22.15
CA THR A 429 16.63 36.50 -21.55
C THR A 429 16.01 37.63 -22.38
N ARG A 430 16.82 38.50 -23.00
CA ARG A 430 16.37 39.53 -23.97
C ARG A 430 15.72 38.88 -25.18
N SER A 431 16.40 37.91 -25.80
CA SER A 431 15.86 37.18 -26.95
C SER A 431 14.50 36.51 -26.66
N VAL A 432 14.34 35.96 -25.46
CA VAL A 432 13.06 35.43 -24.99
C VAL A 432 12.04 36.55 -24.80
N ALA A 433 12.43 37.67 -24.20
CA ALA A 433 11.55 38.83 -24.04
C ALA A 433 11.03 39.36 -25.38
N ASP A 434 11.91 39.48 -26.39
CA ASP A 434 11.55 39.89 -27.75
C ASP A 434 10.56 38.91 -28.40
N THR A 435 10.74 37.61 -28.17
CA THR A 435 9.83 36.56 -28.68
C THR A 435 8.41 36.75 -28.13
N PHE A 436 8.28 37.19 -26.88
CA PHE A 436 6.99 37.52 -26.25
C PHE A 436 6.53 38.97 -26.50
N GLY A 437 7.26 39.76 -27.29
CA GLY A 437 6.96 41.18 -27.53
C GLY A 437 6.98 42.03 -26.25
N LEU A 438 7.83 41.65 -25.28
CA LEU A 438 7.95 42.31 -23.99
C LEU A 438 8.92 43.48 -24.10
N GLY A 439 8.42 44.70 -23.83
CA GLY A 439 9.30 45.85 -23.63
C GLY A 439 10.10 45.69 -22.34
N TYR A 440 11.41 45.90 -22.40
CA TYR A 440 12.28 45.85 -21.23
C TYR A 440 13.10 47.13 -21.05
N GLY A 441 13.67 47.31 -19.86
CA GLY A 441 14.64 48.35 -19.52
C GLY A 441 15.82 47.73 -18.78
N GLU A 442 17.00 48.31 -18.94
CA GLU A 442 18.23 47.81 -18.33
C GLU A 442 18.78 48.81 -17.34
N TYR A 443 19.24 48.30 -16.20
CA TYR A 443 19.79 49.10 -15.13
C TYR A 443 21.08 48.47 -14.64
N GLU A 444 22.12 49.28 -14.60
CA GLU A 444 23.37 48.92 -13.96
C GLU A 444 23.42 49.58 -12.58
N GLY A 445 23.81 48.81 -11.58
CA GLY A 445 23.93 49.29 -10.20
C GLY A 445 25.23 48.80 -9.58
N ASP A 446 25.94 49.71 -8.92
CA ASP A 446 27.11 49.38 -8.11
C ASP A 446 26.76 49.54 -6.63
N ARG A 447 26.28 48.46 -6.00
CA ARG A 447 25.81 48.47 -4.61
C ARG A 447 26.90 48.03 -3.60
N GLY A 448 28.17 48.20 -3.94
CA GLY A 448 29.31 47.93 -3.03
C GLY A 448 29.59 46.44 -2.73
N PHE A 449 28.78 45.52 -3.26
CA PHE A 449 28.98 44.06 -3.18
C PHE A 449 29.26 43.42 -4.56
N GLY A 450 29.30 44.22 -5.63
CA GLY A 450 29.54 43.81 -7.02
C GLY A 450 28.72 44.61 -8.02
N HIS A 451 29.15 44.61 -9.30
CA HIS A 451 28.37 45.13 -10.42
C HIS A 451 27.13 44.26 -10.61
N THR A 452 25.94 44.88 -10.63
CA THR A 452 24.66 44.20 -10.88
C THR A 452 24.05 44.75 -12.16
N HIS A 453 23.58 43.84 -13.02
CA HIS A 453 22.88 44.17 -14.26
C HIS A 453 21.46 43.61 -14.18
N ASP A 454 20.49 44.52 -14.10
CA ASP A 454 19.08 44.21 -13.91
C ASP A 454 18.32 44.42 -15.22
N LEU A 455 17.70 43.35 -15.73
CA LEU A 455 16.78 43.39 -16.86
C LEU A 455 15.34 43.43 -16.35
N ARG A 456 14.63 44.54 -16.61
CA ARG A 456 13.24 44.74 -16.16
C ARG A 456 12.24 44.62 -17.28
N LEU A 457 11.46 43.53 -17.28
CA LEU A 457 10.41 43.23 -18.25
C LEU A 457 9.10 43.91 -17.83
N ARG A 458 8.62 44.87 -18.63
CA ARG A 458 7.46 45.72 -18.31
C ARG A 458 6.13 45.08 -18.74
N SER A 459 5.64 44.13 -17.94
CA SER A 459 4.33 43.49 -18.18
C SER A 459 3.63 43.12 -16.87
N VAL A 460 2.46 43.72 -16.64
CA VAL A 460 1.56 43.39 -15.52
C VAL A 460 1.06 41.96 -15.64
N VAL A 461 0.68 41.55 -16.85
CA VAL A 461 0.15 40.20 -17.12
C VAL A 461 1.20 39.14 -16.81
N LEU A 462 2.44 39.34 -17.27
CA LEU A 462 3.53 38.42 -16.98
C LEU A 462 3.90 38.42 -15.48
N ALA A 463 3.96 39.59 -14.86
CA ALA A 463 4.27 39.71 -13.44
C ALA A 463 3.24 38.97 -12.60
N GLU A 464 1.94 39.16 -12.86
CA GLU A 464 0.88 38.47 -12.13
C GLU A 464 0.87 36.97 -12.43
N PHE A 465 1.08 36.56 -13.69
CA PHE A 465 1.24 35.17 -14.07
C PHE A 465 2.32 34.48 -13.22
N LEU A 466 3.56 35.01 -13.22
CA LEU A 466 4.67 34.44 -12.45
C LEU A 466 4.42 34.48 -10.94
N ARG A 467 3.81 35.55 -10.41
CA ARG A 467 3.48 35.64 -8.98
C ARG A 467 2.48 34.57 -8.56
N ARG A 468 1.44 34.31 -9.37
CA ARG A 468 0.42 33.30 -9.05
C ARG A 468 0.98 31.89 -9.21
N THR A 469 1.73 31.61 -10.27
CA THR A 469 2.19 30.25 -10.59
C THR A 469 3.45 29.87 -9.82
N CYS A 470 4.41 30.79 -9.72
CA CYS A 470 5.73 30.53 -9.15
C CYS A 470 5.88 31.11 -7.75
N GLY A 471 5.03 32.05 -7.30
CA GLY A 471 5.17 32.75 -6.01
C GLY A 471 6.17 33.90 -6.07
N SER A 472 6.02 34.87 -5.15
CA SER A 472 6.90 36.05 -5.06
C SER A 472 7.72 36.07 -3.77
N GLY A 473 9.00 36.43 -3.87
CA GLY A 473 9.94 36.42 -2.75
C GLY A 473 10.62 35.06 -2.56
N SER A 474 11.85 35.09 -2.04
CA SER A 474 12.78 33.94 -2.09
C SER A 474 12.31 32.68 -1.34
N MET A 475 11.45 32.81 -0.32
CA MET A 475 10.90 31.68 0.44
C MET A 475 9.61 31.10 -0.16
N ALA A 476 8.85 31.91 -0.91
CA ALA A 476 7.56 31.49 -1.48
C ALA A 476 7.65 30.98 -2.92
N LYS A 477 8.84 31.13 -3.56
CA LYS A 477 9.09 30.59 -4.90
C LYS A 477 8.82 29.08 -4.94
N ARG A 478 8.21 28.57 -5.99
CA ARG A 478 7.95 27.14 -6.21
C ARG A 478 7.85 26.85 -7.70
N VAL A 479 8.11 25.60 -8.08
CA VAL A 479 7.86 25.15 -9.46
C VAL A 479 6.36 25.26 -9.74
N PRO A 480 5.93 25.83 -10.88
CA PRO A 480 4.52 25.97 -11.19
C PRO A 480 3.89 24.62 -11.55
N ASP A 481 2.65 24.38 -11.12
CA ASP A 481 2.01 23.05 -11.20
C ASP A 481 1.95 22.47 -12.62
N PHE A 482 1.73 23.33 -13.63
CA PHE A 482 1.67 22.87 -15.02
C PHE A 482 3.03 22.35 -15.55
N ALA A 483 4.16 22.75 -14.94
CA ALA A 483 5.49 22.29 -15.34
C ALA A 483 5.67 20.78 -15.16
N TYR A 484 5.00 20.19 -14.16
CA TYR A 484 5.07 18.75 -13.93
C TYR A 484 4.45 17.95 -15.08
N GLY A 485 3.44 18.49 -15.75
CA GLY A 485 2.78 17.89 -16.92
C GLY A 485 3.25 18.39 -18.28
N ALA A 486 4.09 19.43 -18.33
CA ALA A 486 4.56 20.07 -19.57
C ALA A 486 5.48 19.15 -20.39
N GLN A 487 5.62 19.43 -21.68
CA GLN A 487 6.59 18.75 -22.55
C GLN A 487 8.04 18.94 -22.11
N ASP A 488 8.89 17.96 -22.42
CA ASP A 488 10.29 17.92 -21.94
C ASP A 488 11.11 19.13 -22.38
N VAL A 489 10.81 19.74 -23.53
CA VAL A 489 11.51 20.93 -24.04
C VAL A 489 11.34 22.12 -23.08
N PHE A 490 10.14 22.37 -22.58
CA PHE A 490 9.87 23.40 -21.58
C PHE A 490 10.60 23.11 -20.26
N VAL A 491 10.51 21.86 -19.78
CA VAL A 491 11.13 21.50 -18.50
C VAL A 491 12.66 21.59 -18.59
N SER A 492 13.24 21.21 -19.72
CA SER A 492 14.66 21.37 -20.01
C SER A 492 15.08 22.84 -19.99
N GLY A 493 14.34 23.72 -20.68
CA GLY A 493 14.60 25.17 -20.67
C GLY A 493 14.49 25.80 -19.27
N LEU A 494 13.49 25.39 -18.48
CA LEU A 494 13.31 25.82 -17.09
C LEU A 494 14.49 25.39 -16.21
N LEU A 495 14.87 24.12 -16.27
CA LEU A 495 16.00 23.61 -15.49
C LEU A 495 17.30 24.27 -15.94
N ARG A 496 17.52 24.47 -17.24
CA ARG A 496 18.72 25.13 -17.77
C ARG A 496 18.86 26.54 -17.20
N ALA A 497 17.84 27.38 -17.35
CA ALA A 497 17.87 28.75 -16.83
C ALA A 497 18.01 28.79 -15.30
N TYR A 498 17.33 27.89 -14.58
CA TYR A 498 17.43 27.84 -13.12
C TYR A 498 18.85 27.48 -12.64
N PHE A 499 19.50 26.50 -13.29
CA PHE A 499 20.87 26.10 -12.97
C PHE A 499 21.92 27.08 -13.54
N ASP A 500 21.65 27.77 -14.64
CA ASP A 500 22.52 28.85 -15.13
C ASP A 500 22.49 30.08 -14.22
N GLY A 501 21.36 30.38 -13.56
CA GLY A 501 21.31 31.41 -12.51
C GLY A 501 22.00 30.94 -11.23
N ASP A 502 21.31 30.10 -10.46
CA ASP A 502 21.70 29.73 -9.08
C ASP A 502 22.63 28.51 -8.99
N GLY A 503 22.85 27.79 -10.09
CA GLY A 503 23.60 26.54 -10.09
C GLY A 503 25.11 26.74 -10.12
N ASN A 504 25.84 25.81 -9.49
CA ASN A 504 27.29 25.77 -9.48
C ASN A 504 27.79 24.37 -9.83
N VAL A 505 28.81 24.28 -10.67
CA VAL A 505 29.47 23.02 -11.06
C VAL A 505 30.80 22.91 -10.34
N THR A 506 30.99 21.86 -9.55
CA THR A 506 32.26 21.64 -8.84
C THR A 506 32.90 20.35 -9.30
N VAL A 507 33.98 20.46 -10.09
CA VAL A 507 34.76 19.30 -10.58
C VAL A 507 35.41 18.57 -9.39
N SER A 508 36.07 19.29 -8.49
CA SER A 508 36.78 18.70 -7.33
C SER A 508 35.86 17.92 -6.38
N ARG A 509 34.64 18.38 -6.16
CA ARG A 509 33.60 17.71 -5.35
C ARG A 509 32.71 16.79 -6.19
N ARG A 510 32.90 16.78 -7.50
CA ARG A 510 32.18 15.96 -8.49
C ARG A 510 30.67 16.05 -8.38
N ALA A 511 30.14 17.26 -8.33
CA ALA A 511 28.71 17.50 -8.19
C ALA A 511 28.27 18.79 -8.87
N ILE A 512 27.01 18.82 -9.31
CA ILE A 512 26.29 20.04 -9.68
C ILE A 512 25.40 20.39 -8.49
N ARG A 513 25.44 21.63 -8.03
CA ARG A 513 24.73 22.07 -6.82
C ARG A 513 23.87 23.29 -7.13
N VAL A 514 22.70 23.38 -6.50
CA VAL A 514 21.91 24.61 -6.42
C VAL A 514 21.38 24.79 -4.99
N SER A 515 21.18 26.03 -4.55
CA SER A 515 20.69 26.35 -3.21
C SER A 515 19.54 27.36 -3.29
N SER A 516 18.52 27.22 -2.45
CA SER A 516 17.40 28.16 -2.38
C SER A 516 16.90 28.31 -0.94
N ASN A 517 16.27 29.45 -0.64
CA ASN A 517 15.54 29.67 0.61
C ASN A 517 14.15 28.98 0.62
N SER A 518 13.69 28.49 -0.54
CA SER A 518 12.43 27.76 -0.68
C SER A 518 12.68 26.25 -0.74
N ASP A 519 12.22 25.53 0.28
CA ASP A 519 12.24 24.06 0.25
C ASP A 519 11.28 23.48 -0.81
N PRO A 520 10.04 23.99 -0.99
CA PRO A 520 9.14 23.53 -2.06
C PRO A 520 9.74 23.68 -3.46
N LEU A 521 10.50 24.76 -3.73
CA LEU A 521 11.20 24.92 -5.01
C LEU A 521 12.22 23.81 -5.22
N ILE A 522 13.06 23.54 -4.22
CA ILE A 522 14.07 22.49 -4.28
C ILE A 522 13.44 21.10 -4.44
N GLN A 523 12.30 20.84 -3.78
CA GLN A 523 11.51 19.63 -3.97
C GLN A 523 11.03 19.48 -5.43
N GLY A 524 10.40 20.54 -5.96
CA GLY A 524 9.91 20.56 -7.34
C GLY A 524 11.02 20.37 -8.37
N ILE A 525 12.17 21.03 -8.21
CA ILE A 525 13.33 20.86 -9.09
C ILE A 525 13.86 19.43 -9.03
N ALA A 526 13.91 18.81 -7.84
CA ALA A 526 14.31 17.41 -7.73
C ALA A 526 13.34 16.46 -8.46
N LEU A 527 12.04 16.71 -8.39
CA LEU A 527 11.02 15.91 -9.08
C LEU A 527 11.07 16.10 -10.61
N LEU A 528 11.33 17.32 -11.10
CA LEU A 528 11.56 17.59 -12.52
C LEU A 528 12.82 16.91 -13.05
N LEU A 529 13.93 16.92 -12.28
CA LEU A 529 15.16 16.19 -12.64
C LEU A 529 14.92 14.68 -12.76
N ALA A 530 14.04 14.11 -11.91
CA ALA A 530 13.68 12.71 -12.00
C ALA A 530 12.98 12.36 -13.33
N ARG A 531 12.30 13.30 -14.02
CA ARG A 531 11.77 13.05 -15.37
C ARG A 531 12.87 12.71 -16.39
N PHE A 532 14.05 13.28 -16.22
CA PHE A 532 15.24 13.01 -17.04
C PHE A 532 16.10 11.86 -16.48
N GLY A 533 15.61 11.13 -15.47
CA GLY A 533 16.37 10.08 -14.80
C GLY A 533 17.61 10.61 -14.08
N ILE A 534 17.59 11.86 -13.62
CA ILE A 534 18.66 12.49 -12.86
C ILE A 534 18.27 12.48 -11.38
N LEU A 535 18.94 11.64 -10.60
CA LEU A 535 18.70 11.56 -9.16
C LEU A 535 19.52 12.62 -8.43
N ALA A 536 18.85 13.44 -7.62
CA ALA A 536 19.47 14.49 -6.82
C ALA A 536 19.19 14.29 -5.32
N SER A 537 20.17 14.60 -4.47
CA SER A 537 20.02 14.57 -3.01
C SER A 537 19.83 15.99 -2.46
N LYS A 538 18.96 16.13 -1.46
CA LYS A 538 18.70 17.35 -0.71
C LYS A 538 19.51 17.37 0.58
N GLY A 539 19.93 18.57 0.97
CA GLY A 539 20.53 18.87 2.25
C GLY A 539 20.14 20.27 2.71
N THR A 540 20.59 20.64 3.90
CA THR A 540 20.38 21.98 4.44
C THR A 540 21.75 22.59 4.69
N THR A 541 21.97 23.82 4.26
CA THR A 541 23.20 24.59 4.51
C THR A 541 22.81 25.95 5.07
N GLY A 542 23.05 26.16 6.37
CA GLY A 542 22.52 27.33 7.07
C GLY A 542 20.99 27.32 7.06
N ARG A 543 20.38 28.39 6.54
CA ARG A 543 18.91 28.52 6.36
C ARG A 543 18.41 28.07 4.98
N GLN A 544 19.31 27.67 4.08
CA GLN A 544 18.97 27.31 2.70
C GLN A 544 18.85 25.80 2.49
N SER A 545 17.85 25.40 1.71
CA SER A 545 17.75 24.06 1.14
C SER A 545 18.67 23.96 -0.06
N THR A 546 19.48 22.90 -0.11
CA THR A 546 20.49 22.70 -1.15
C THR A 546 20.26 21.38 -1.84
N LEU A 547 20.30 21.39 -3.17
CA LEU A 547 20.21 20.22 -4.01
C LEU A 547 21.58 19.88 -4.60
N TRP A 548 21.92 18.60 -4.60
CA TRP A 548 23.18 18.08 -5.14
C TRP A 548 22.88 16.98 -6.16
N ILE A 549 23.35 17.16 -7.39
CA ILE A 549 23.36 16.16 -8.45
C ILE A 549 24.76 15.51 -8.44
N PRO A 550 24.86 14.21 -8.12
CA PRO A 550 26.15 13.50 -8.19
C PRO A 550 26.72 13.50 -9.61
N GLY A 551 28.03 13.68 -9.74
CA GLY A 551 28.71 13.81 -11.05
C GLY A 551 28.52 12.63 -12.01
N ARG A 552 28.08 11.45 -11.54
CA ARG A 552 27.68 10.34 -12.42
C ARG A 552 26.48 10.67 -13.32
N PHE A 553 25.65 11.64 -12.93
CA PHE A 553 24.53 12.13 -13.73
C PHE A 553 24.91 13.34 -14.58
N ALA A 554 26.16 13.84 -14.51
CA ALA A 554 26.62 14.99 -15.28
C ALA A 554 26.46 14.78 -16.79
N GLY A 555 26.75 13.57 -17.30
CA GLY A 555 26.55 13.26 -18.72
C GLY A 555 25.09 13.39 -19.17
N ARG A 556 24.14 12.88 -18.36
CA ARG A 556 22.69 13.05 -18.63
C ARG A 556 22.26 14.51 -18.51
N PHE A 557 22.78 15.21 -17.51
CA PHE A 557 22.52 16.64 -17.33
C PHE A 557 22.99 17.44 -18.54
N ARG A 558 24.20 17.16 -19.05
CA ARG A 558 24.76 17.80 -20.25
C ARG A 558 23.90 17.56 -21.49
N GLU A 559 23.50 16.32 -21.72
CA GLU A 559 22.72 15.93 -22.91
C GLU A 559 21.30 16.52 -22.88
N ARG A 560 20.64 16.52 -21.72
CA ARG A 560 19.20 16.82 -21.60
C ARG A 560 18.89 18.24 -21.15
N ILE A 561 19.80 18.89 -20.42
CA ILE A 561 19.58 20.21 -19.82
C ILE A 561 20.67 21.18 -20.30
N GLY A 562 21.93 20.89 -19.97
CA GLY A 562 23.09 21.72 -20.33
C GLY A 562 23.13 23.05 -19.60
N PHE A 563 23.99 23.94 -20.08
CA PHE A 563 24.18 25.32 -19.61
C PHE A 563 24.35 26.25 -20.81
N GLU A 564 23.92 27.50 -20.68
CA GLU A 564 24.17 28.59 -21.62
C GLU A 564 25.49 29.30 -21.29
N SER A 565 25.86 29.36 -20.00
CA SER A 565 27.14 29.92 -19.58
C SER A 565 28.31 29.07 -20.10
N THR A 566 29.33 29.70 -20.71
CA THR A 566 30.53 28.96 -21.18
C THR A 566 31.34 28.40 -20.05
N GLU A 567 31.54 29.17 -18.98
CA GLU A 567 32.31 28.72 -17.83
C GLU A 567 31.67 27.46 -17.20
N LYS A 568 30.34 27.47 -17.01
CA LYS A 568 29.63 26.31 -16.46
C LYS A 568 29.62 25.11 -17.42
N ARG A 569 29.58 25.34 -18.74
CA ARG A 569 29.72 24.28 -19.75
C ARG A 569 31.09 23.63 -19.69
N ASP A 570 32.17 24.41 -19.68
CA ASP A 570 33.53 23.90 -19.63
C ASP A 570 33.76 23.09 -18.34
N LEU A 571 33.25 23.58 -17.20
CA LEU A 571 33.27 22.84 -15.94
C LEU A 571 32.44 21.55 -15.98
N LEU A 572 31.29 21.56 -16.67
CA LEU A 572 30.45 20.38 -16.85
C LEU A 572 31.12 19.33 -17.74
N ASP A 573 31.80 19.76 -18.80
CA ASP A 573 32.57 18.90 -19.69
C ASP A 573 33.75 18.28 -18.96
N ALA A 574 34.53 19.08 -18.22
CA ALA A 574 35.59 18.58 -17.35
C ALA A 574 35.06 17.57 -16.31
N LEU A 575 33.89 17.82 -15.73
CA LEU A 575 33.23 16.90 -14.80
C LEU A 575 32.82 15.57 -15.47
N CYS A 576 32.45 15.60 -16.76
CA CYS A 576 32.14 14.41 -17.55
C CYS A 576 33.39 13.62 -17.92
N GLU A 577 34.49 14.30 -18.24
CA GLU A 577 35.76 13.71 -18.67
C GLU A 577 36.52 12.97 -17.56
N GLU A 578 36.45 13.44 -16.31
CA GLU A 578 37.13 12.76 -15.19
C GLU A 578 36.68 11.30 -14.98
N GLY A 579 35.57 10.86 -15.59
CA GLY A 579 35.05 9.49 -15.53
C GLY A 579 34.63 9.06 -14.11
N PRO A 580 33.72 8.09 -13.93
CA PRO A 580 33.35 7.62 -12.60
C PRO A 580 34.56 6.98 -11.89
N ARG A 581 34.91 7.41 -10.67
CA ARG A 581 35.99 6.78 -9.89
C ARG A 581 35.76 5.26 -9.82
N HIS A 582 36.81 4.47 -10.03
CA HIS A 582 36.74 3.00 -9.96
C HIS A 582 36.20 2.45 -8.61
N HIS A 583 36.24 3.25 -7.54
CA HIS A 583 35.92 2.85 -6.15
C HIS A 583 34.92 3.74 -5.38
N THR A 584 34.11 4.59 -6.03
CA THR A 584 33.04 5.29 -5.30
C THR A 584 31.86 4.36 -5.03
N TYR A 585 31.66 4.04 -3.74
CA TYR A 585 30.45 3.38 -3.26
C TYR A 585 29.25 4.29 -3.54
N ASP A 586 28.40 3.90 -4.50
CA ASP A 586 27.16 4.59 -4.81
C ASP A 586 26.18 4.39 -3.67
N ALA A 587 26.18 5.31 -2.70
CA ALA A 587 25.40 5.19 -1.48
C ALA A 587 23.95 5.69 -1.63
N LEU A 588 23.62 6.31 -2.77
CA LEU A 588 22.37 7.03 -3.01
C LEU A 588 21.43 6.28 -3.96
N ASP A 589 21.94 5.72 -5.07
CA ASP A 589 21.16 4.94 -6.03
C ASP A 589 21.32 3.44 -5.77
N MET A 590 20.54 2.96 -4.81
CA MET A 590 20.67 1.62 -4.25
C MET A 590 19.52 0.73 -4.70
N VAL A 591 19.88 -0.44 -5.21
CA VAL A 591 18.98 -1.58 -5.35
C VAL A 591 19.06 -2.40 -4.07
N SER A 592 17.91 -2.74 -3.49
CA SER A 592 17.84 -3.46 -2.22
C SER A 592 16.90 -4.65 -2.31
N GLY A 593 17.09 -5.61 -1.39
CA GLY A 593 16.16 -6.71 -1.16
C GLY A 593 16.12 -7.77 -2.27
N PHE A 594 17.23 -8.04 -2.97
CA PHE A 594 17.31 -9.02 -4.07
C PHE A 594 17.56 -10.47 -3.64
N GLY A 595 17.41 -10.79 -2.35
CA GLY A 595 17.50 -12.16 -1.83
C GLY A 595 18.85 -12.81 -2.11
N SER A 596 18.82 -14.06 -2.54
CA SER A 596 20.00 -14.85 -2.87
C SER A 596 20.47 -14.73 -4.32
N LEU A 597 19.72 -13.99 -5.16
CA LEU A 597 19.89 -13.91 -6.61
C LEU A 597 21.34 -13.77 -7.06
N LEU A 598 22.07 -12.79 -6.53
CA LEU A 598 23.46 -12.54 -6.93
C LEU A 598 24.40 -13.70 -6.57
N ARG A 599 24.20 -14.31 -5.39
CA ARG A 599 25.01 -15.44 -4.94
C ARG A 599 24.76 -16.67 -5.80
N ASP A 600 23.50 -16.91 -6.13
CA ASP A 600 23.09 -18.10 -6.86
C ASP A 600 23.55 -17.97 -8.33
N THR A 601 23.35 -16.79 -8.95
CA THR A 601 23.91 -16.47 -10.29
C THR A 601 25.43 -16.62 -10.32
N ALA A 602 26.14 -16.11 -9.30
CA ALA A 602 27.59 -16.24 -9.21
C ALA A 602 28.04 -17.71 -9.13
N ARG A 603 27.29 -18.58 -8.45
CA ARG A 603 27.57 -20.02 -8.41
C ARG A 603 27.38 -20.67 -9.76
N VAL A 604 26.30 -20.34 -10.46
CA VAL A 604 25.98 -20.87 -11.81
C VAL A 604 27.11 -20.56 -12.79
N VAL A 605 27.55 -19.31 -12.88
CA VAL A 605 28.66 -18.93 -13.80
C VAL A 605 30.04 -19.35 -13.30
N GLY A 606 30.12 -19.95 -12.11
CA GLY A 606 31.35 -20.38 -11.43
C GLY A 606 32.28 -19.22 -11.06
N MET A 607 31.70 -18.07 -10.71
CA MET A 607 32.38 -16.97 -10.04
C MET A 607 32.50 -17.26 -8.54
N PRO A 608 33.65 -17.00 -7.89
CA PRO A 608 33.78 -17.14 -6.44
C PRO A 608 32.72 -16.34 -5.69
N SER A 609 31.86 -17.00 -4.91
CA SER A 609 30.72 -16.34 -4.22
C SER A 609 31.17 -15.21 -3.28
N ARG A 610 32.43 -15.21 -2.83
CA ARG A 610 33.03 -14.12 -2.03
C ARG A 610 32.89 -12.74 -2.68
N HIS A 611 32.87 -12.66 -4.02
CA HIS A 611 32.75 -11.38 -4.74
C HIS A 611 31.38 -10.72 -4.54
N VAL A 612 30.32 -11.51 -4.35
CA VAL A 612 28.93 -11.03 -4.22
C VAL A 612 28.34 -11.23 -2.82
N MET A 613 29.02 -11.99 -1.97
CA MET A 613 28.54 -12.36 -0.63
C MET A 613 28.29 -11.13 0.24
N ASN A 614 29.10 -10.09 0.13
CA ASN A 614 28.91 -8.85 0.89
C ASN A 614 27.58 -8.16 0.53
N PHE A 615 27.27 -8.07 -0.77
CA PHE A 615 26.01 -7.48 -1.24
C PHE A 615 24.81 -8.35 -0.85
N THR A 616 24.94 -9.67 -0.99
CA THR A 616 23.91 -10.65 -0.63
C THR A 616 23.61 -10.63 0.87
N ARG A 617 24.63 -10.55 1.74
CA ARG A 617 24.41 -10.46 3.20
C ARG A 617 23.79 -9.13 3.61
N ARG A 618 24.20 -8.03 2.98
CA ARG A 618 23.67 -6.68 3.29
C ARG A 618 22.35 -6.37 2.58
N GLN A 619 21.88 -7.26 1.69
CA GLN A 619 20.69 -7.10 0.86
C GLN A 619 20.67 -5.76 0.10
N ARG A 620 21.83 -5.29 -0.36
CA ARG A 620 21.96 -3.99 -1.03
C ARG A 620 23.17 -3.90 -1.96
N VAL A 621 23.00 -3.24 -3.09
CA VAL A 621 24.04 -2.98 -4.09
C VAL A 621 23.73 -1.68 -4.83
N GLY A 622 24.74 -0.88 -5.15
CA GLY A 622 24.54 0.31 -5.99
C GLY A 622 24.18 -0.11 -7.42
N ARG A 623 23.23 0.59 -8.05
CA ARG A 623 22.70 0.23 -9.38
C ARG A 623 23.79 0.07 -10.45
N ALA A 624 24.74 1.01 -10.51
CA ALA A 624 25.88 0.93 -11.43
C ALA A 624 26.80 -0.27 -11.14
N THR A 625 26.96 -0.64 -9.87
CA THR A 625 27.74 -1.83 -9.50
C THR A 625 27.01 -3.10 -9.90
N LEU A 626 25.70 -3.17 -9.69
CA LEU A 626 24.88 -4.30 -10.15
C LEU A 626 24.98 -4.48 -11.68
N GLY A 627 24.95 -3.40 -12.45
CA GLY A 627 25.12 -3.44 -13.91
C GLY A 627 26.48 -4.02 -14.34
N ARG A 628 27.57 -3.63 -13.68
CA ARG A 628 28.90 -4.21 -13.92
C ARG A 628 28.95 -5.71 -13.57
N TYR A 629 28.25 -6.14 -12.52
CA TYR A 629 28.17 -7.56 -12.17
C TYR A 629 27.34 -8.36 -13.18
N LEU A 630 26.24 -7.79 -13.69
CA LEU A 630 25.45 -8.40 -14.76
C LEU A 630 26.31 -8.66 -16.01
N GLN A 631 27.04 -7.65 -16.50
CA GLN A 631 27.94 -7.80 -17.65
C GLN A 631 29.03 -8.86 -17.41
N ARG A 632 29.55 -8.94 -16.18
CA ARG A 632 30.51 -9.99 -15.79
C ARG A 632 29.87 -11.38 -15.76
N PHE A 633 28.63 -11.50 -15.31
CA PHE A 633 27.90 -12.77 -15.33
C PHE A 633 27.62 -13.20 -16.77
N GLU A 634 27.15 -12.31 -17.63
CA GLU A 634 26.87 -12.58 -19.04
C GLU A 634 28.14 -12.98 -19.80
N SER A 635 29.25 -12.25 -19.63
CA SER A 635 30.53 -12.60 -20.27
C SER A 635 31.07 -13.96 -19.80
N GLN A 636 30.99 -14.28 -18.50
CA GLN A 636 31.42 -15.59 -18.01
C GLN A 636 30.50 -16.73 -18.44
N ALA A 637 29.19 -16.49 -18.48
CA ALA A 637 28.21 -17.45 -19.00
C ALA A 637 28.47 -17.74 -20.49
N ALA A 638 28.73 -16.71 -21.29
CA ALA A 638 29.08 -16.85 -22.71
C ALA A 638 30.38 -17.64 -22.92
N GLN A 639 31.43 -17.34 -22.14
CA GLN A 639 32.71 -18.08 -22.20
C GLN A 639 32.55 -19.56 -21.86
N ARG A 640 31.61 -19.89 -20.96
CA ARG A 640 31.38 -21.26 -20.47
C ARG A 640 30.19 -21.95 -21.15
N ARG A 641 29.51 -21.28 -22.09
CA ARG A 641 28.28 -21.74 -22.75
C ARG A 641 27.19 -22.17 -21.76
N LEU A 642 27.00 -21.38 -20.70
CA LEU A 642 25.97 -21.58 -19.68
C LEU A 642 24.78 -20.66 -19.95
N ASP A 643 23.56 -21.14 -19.71
CA ASP A 643 22.36 -20.32 -19.75
C ASP A 643 22.08 -19.69 -18.38
N ILE A 644 21.93 -18.37 -18.36
CA ILE A 644 21.55 -17.57 -17.19
C ILE A 644 20.39 -16.60 -17.53
N GLY A 645 19.60 -16.93 -18.55
CA GLY A 645 18.56 -16.06 -19.09
C GLY A 645 17.55 -15.60 -18.05
N ALA A 646 17.12 -16.50 -17.16
CA ALA A 646 16.17 -16.20 -16.09
C ALA A 646 16.76 -15.23 -15.05
N GLU A 647 17.94 -15.53 -14.52
CA GLU A 647 18.62 -14.70 -13.51
C GLU A 647 19.03 -13.34 -14.07
N ALA A 648 19.56 -13.32 -15.30
CA ALA A 648 19.91 -12.09 -15.99
C ALA A 648 18.67 -11.20 -16.19
N THR A 649 17.51 -11.80 -16.52
CA THR A 649 16.24 -11.07 -16.65
C THR A 649 15.80 -10.45 -15.32
N GLN A 650 15.90 -11.19 -14.21
CA GLN A 650 15.59 -10.65 -12.88
C GLN A 650 16.55 -9.52 -12.47
N ILE A 651 17.86 -9.67 -12.73
CA ILE A 651 18.85 -8.61 -12.44
C ILE A 651 18.61 -7.38 -13.32
N ARG A 652 18.23 -7.54 -14.60
CA ARG A 652 17.84 -6.44 -15.49
C ARG A 652 16.58 -5.73 -14.99
N ALA A 653 15.59 -6.47 -14.50
CA ALA A 653 14.39 -5.87 -13.91
C ALA A 653 14.74 -4.98 -12.71
N LEU A 654 15.62 -5.44 -11.81
CA LEU A 654 16.13 -4.64 -10.69
C LEU A 654 16.88 -3.38 -11.14
N LEU A 655 17.63 -3.46 -12.25
CA LEU A 655 18.37 -2.33 -12.82
C LEU A 655 17.45 -1.30 -13.49
N ASP A 656 16.30 -1.73 -14.00
CA ASP A 656 15.35 -0.87 -14.70
C ASP A 656 14.21 -0.33 -13.81
N GLU A 657 14.34 -0.49 -12.49
CA GLU A 657 13.44 0.14 -11.52
C GLU A 657 13.46 1.67 -11.62
N ASP A 658 12.28 2.25 -11.49
CA ASP A 658 12.02 3.70 -11.50
C ASP A 658 12.16 4.33 -10.10
N VAL A 659 12.61 3.54 -9.13
CA VAL A 659 12.81 3.96 -7.73
C VAL A 659 14.20 3.57 -7.24
N SER A 660 14.73 4.38 -6.33
CA SER A 660 15.88 4.04 -5.48
C SER A 660 15.38 3.72 -4.07
N TRP A 661 15.91 2.66 -3.47
CA TRP A 661 15.58 2.26 -2.11
C TRP A 661 16.42 3.07 -1.12
N ASP A 662 15.92 4.24 -0.72
CA ASP A 662 16.65 5.19 0.10
C ASP A 662 16.55 4.87 1.59
N ARG A 663 17.67 5.03 2.30
CA ARG A 663 17.76 4.66 3.72
C ARG A 663 17.13 5.72 4.62
N ILE A 664 16.29 5.31 5.56
CA ILE A 664 15.83 6.15 6.67
C ILE A 664 17.02 6.48 7.59
N VAL A 665 17.27 7.77 7.78
CA VAL A 665 18.35 8.28 8.65
C VAL A 665 17.81 8.90 9.94
N GLU A 666 16.55 9.33 9.93
CA GLU A 666 15.92 10.01 11.05
C GLU A 666 14.41 9.75 11.04
N ILE A 667 13.88 9.52 12.23
CA ILE A 667 12.44 9.42 12.52
C ILE A 667 12.21 10.33 13.73
N LYS A 668 11.32 11.31 13.60
CA LYS A 668 11.01 12.31 14.62
C LYS A 668 9.52 12.37 14.85
N GLU A 669 9.11 12.51 16.10
CA GLU A 669 7.75 12.91 16.42
C GLU A 669 7.54 14.37 16.01
N ALA A 670 6.36 14.64 15.46
CA ALA A 670 5.87 15.96 15.08
C ALA A 670 4.54 16.21 15.78
N ASP A 671 4.17 17.49 15.89
CA ASP A 671 2.96 17.89 16.59
C ASP A 671 1.71 17.23 15.99
N ALA A 672 0.70 17.02 16.84
CA ALA A 672 -0.58 16.51 16.40
C ALA A 672 -1.18 17.42 15.32
N PRO A 673 -1.86 16.86 14.31
CA PRO A 673 -2.41 17.67 13.23
C PRO A 673 -3.53 18.57 13.77
N THR A 674 -3.51 19.84 13.38
CA THR A 674 -4.57 20.80 13.73
C THR A 674 -5.82 20.62 12.86
N LYS A 675 -5.67 19.95 11.72
CA LYS A 675 -6.71 19.61 10.76
C LYS A 675 -6.89 18.09 10.68
N ARG A 676 -7.90 17.65 9.94
CA ARG A 676 -8.07 16.24 9.58
C ARG A 676 -6.86 15.72 8.81
N VAL A 677 -6.72 14.40 8.77
CA VAL A 677 -5.73 13.68 7.97
C VAL A 677 -6.43 12.98 6.81
N TYR A 678 -5.70 12.74 5.73
CA TYR A 678 -6.23 12.38 4.42
C TYR A 678 -5.52 11.20 3.78
N ASP A 679 -6.21 10.48 2.90
CA ASP A 679 -5.63 9.41 2.10
C ASP A 679 -6.37 9.20 0.77
N PHE A 680 -5.78 8.42 -0.13
CA PHE A 680 -6.41 7.91 -1.36
C PHE A 680 -6.65 6.40 -1.26
N SER A 681 -7.52 5.85 -2.09
CA SER A 681 -7.59 4.40 -2.35
C SER A 681 -7.23 4.14 -3.80
N VAL A 682 -6.26 3.26 -4.00
CA VAL A 682 -5.58 3.01 -5.29
C VAL A 682 -5.39 1.50 -5.41
N PRO A 683 -5.78 0.87 -6.52
CA PRO A 683 -5.70 -0.58 -6.66
C PRO A 683 -4.27 -1.13 -6.86
N GLY A 684 -4.05 -2.39 -6.47
CA GLY A 684 -2.80 -3.13 -6.68
C GLY A 684 -1.85 -3.04 -5.50
N LEU A 685 -0.63 -2.52 -5.69
CA LEU A 685 0.30 -2.27 -4.56
C LEU A 685 -0.14 -1.11 -3.65
N GLU A 686 -1.30 -0.50 -3.90
CA GLU A 686 -1.89 0.42 -2.94
C GLU A 686 -0.99 1.60 -2.56
N THR A 687 -0.31 2.17 -3.57
CA THR A 687 0.67 3.24 -3.35
C THR A 687 0.38 4.50 -4.13
N PHE A 688 0.83 5.63 -3.59
CA PHE A 688 0.90 6.91 -4.29
C PHE A 688 2.17 7.67 -3.88
N THR A 689 2.52 8.71 -4.64
CA THR A 689 3.81 9.42 -4.50
C THR A 689 3.62 10.84 -3.96
N THR A 690 4.41 11.22 -2.97
CA THR A 690 4.47 12.60 -2.45
C THR A 690 5.31 13.51 -3.34
N ALA A 691 5.21 14.82 -3.18
CA ALA A 691 5.98 15.81 -3.95
C ALA A 691 7.50 15.69 -3.77
N ASP A 692 7.96 15.25 -2.59
CA ASP A 692 9.38 14.98 -2.34
C ASP A 692 9.83 13.64 -2.97
N GLY A 693 8.94 12.95 -3.68
CA GLY A 693 9.22 11.74 -4.45
C GLY A 693 9.25 10.46 -3.64
N ILE A 694 8.79 10.45 -2.38
CA ILE A 694 8.63 9.23 -1.59
C ILE A 694 7.34 8.54 -2.02
N VAL A 695 7.42 7.23 -2.31
CA VAL A 695 6.22 6.42 -2.53
C VAL A 695 5.76 5.84 -1.19
N THR A 696 4.49 6.07 -0.86
CA THR A 696 3.87 5.63 0.38
C THR A 696 2.67 4.72 0.10
N HIS A 697 2.25 3.93 1.09
CA HIS A 697 1.08 3.05 0.99
C HIS A 697 -0.19 3.80 1.39
N ASN A 698 -1.36 3.29 1.01
CA ASN A 698 -2.66 3.89 1.23
C ASN A 698 -3.53 3.13 2.25
N THR A 699 -4.74 3.63 2.52
CA THR A 699 -5.80 3.05 3.35
C THR A 699 -6.84 2.38 2.47
N MET A 700 -7.14 1.12 2.78
CA MET A 700 -8.12 0.36 2.02
C MET A 700 -9.57 0.67 2.39
N ARG A 701 -10.41 0.78 1.35
CA ARG A 701 -11.84 0.42 1.37
C ARG A 701 -11.97 -0.93 0.64
N THR A 702 -13.01 -1.72 0.92
CA THR A 702 -13.22 -3.09 0.37
C THR A 702 -13.03 -3.21 -1.15
N PHE A 703 -12.27 -4.23 -1.60
CA PHE A 703 -11.83 -4.47 -3.00
C PHE A 703 -12.64 -5.51 -3.81
N HIS A 704 -12.56 -5.47 -5.15
CA HIS A 704 -13.11 -6.46 -6.09
C HIS A 704 -12.27 -7.76 -6.22
N TYR A 705 -12.93 -8.90 -6.43
CA TYR A 705 -12.31 -10.24 -6.59
C TYR A 705 -11.38 -10.33 -7.80
N ALA A 706 -10.22 -10.95 -7.62
CA ALA A 706 -9.20 -11.10 -8.65
C ALA A 706 -9.75 -11.78 -9.93
N GLY A 707 -9.98 -10.96 -10.96
CA GLY A 707 -10.32 -11.42 -12.31
C GLY A 707 -11.81 -11.43 -12.68
N VAL A 708 -12.68 -10.77 -11.91
CA VAL A 708 -14.05 -10.44 -12.37
C VAL A 708 -14.34 -8.96 -12.09
N ALA A 709 -14.06 -8.10 -13.09
CA ALA A 709 -14.23 -6.64 -13.00
C ALA A 709 -15.68 -6.17 -12.77
N GLU A 710 -16.67 -7.06 -12.81
CA GLU A 710 -18.10 -6.73 -12.71
C GLU A 710 -18.78 -7.19 -11.40
N MET A 711 -18.08 -7.84 -10.48
CA MET A 711 -18.66 -8.26 -9.19
C MET A 711 -18.01 -7.51 -8.02
N ASN A 712 -18.85 -6.89 -7.20
CA ASN A 712 -18.44 -6.31 -5.92
C ASN A 712 -18.30 -7.45 -4.91
N VAL A 713 -17.10 -7.64 -4.36
CA VAL A 713 -16.85 -8.65 -3.33
C VAL A 713 -16.31 -7.94 -2.09
N THR A 714 -16.63 -8.41 -0.89
CA THR A 714 -15.96 -7.99 0.32
C THR A 714 -14.63 -8.72 0.41
N LEU A 715 -13.53 -7.98 0.31
CA LEU A 715 -12.17 -8.48 0.45
C LEU A 715 -11.40 -7.75 1.57
N GLY A 716 -10.25 -8.29 1.93
CA GLY A 716 -9.37 -7.72 2.95
C GLY A 716 -9.90 -7.88 4.37
N LEU A 717 -9.65 -6.88 5.23
CA LEU A 717 -9.99 -6.96 6.65
C LEU A 717 -11.49 -7.19 6.92
N PRO A 718 -12.44 -6.51 6.24
CA PRO A 718 -13.86 -6.78 6.47
C PRO A 718 -14.24 -8.23 6.20
N ARG A 719 -13.68 -8.84 5.16
CA ARG A 719 -13.90 -10.26 4.85
C ARG A 719 -13.34 -11.17 5.94
N LEU A 720 -12.15 -10.84 6.45
CA LEU A 720 -11.51 -11.59 7.52
C LEU A 720 -12.32 -11.52 8.83
N ILE A 721 -12.90 -10.35 9.13
CA ILE A 721 -13.85 -10.19 10.23
C ILE A 721 -15.07 -11.09 10.03
N GLU A 722 -15.67 -11.14 8.82
CA GLU A 722 -16.81 -12.02 8.56
C GLU A 722 -16.51 -13.50 8.79
N ILE A 723 -15.32 -13.94 8.38
CA ILE A 723 -14.83 -15.31 8.56
C ILE A 723 -14.69 -15.60 10.06
N VAL A 724 -13.97 -14.76 10.79
CA VAL A 724 -13.69 -14.92 12.22
C VAL A 724 -14.95 -14.81 13.10
N ASP A 725 -15.90 -13.96 12.70
CA ASP A 725 -17.21 -13.84 13.34
C ASP A 725 -18.18 -14.97 12.96
N ALA A 726 -17.77 -15.90 12.09
CA ALA A 726 -18.62 -16.99 11.59
C ALA A 726 -19.99 -16.47 11.11
N ARG A 727 -20.00 -15.40 10.30
CA ARG A 727 -21.25 -14.81 9.84
C ARG A 727 -22.06 -15.82 9.02
N ARG A 728 -23.36 -15.92 9.36
CA ARG A 728 -24.30 -16.84 8.71
C ARG A 728 -24.46 -16.58 7.21
N VAL A 729 -24.49 -15.30 6.81
CA VAL A 729 -24.50 -14.89 5.40
C VAL A 729 -23.42 -13.82 5.24
N PRO A 730 -22.43 -14.01 4.35
CA PRO A 730 -21.42 -13.00 4.07
C PRO A 730 -22.04 -11.80 3.34
N SER A 731 -21.40 -10.63 3.38
CA SER A 731 -21.98 -9.43 2.78
C SER A 731 -22.08 -9.52 1.25
N THR A 732 -21.13 -10.23 0.62
CA THR A 732 -21.16 -10.54 -0.81
C THR A 732 -20.98 -12.06 -1.01
N PRO A 733 -22.07 -12.84 -0.95
CA PRO A 733 -22.00 -14.28 -1.20
C PRO A 733 -21.68 -14.53 -2.67
N ILE A 734 -20.73 -15.43 -2.94
CA ILE A 734 -20.37 -15.88 -4.28
C ILE A 734 -20.22 -17.40 -4.32
N MET A 735 -20.42 -17.97 -5.51
CA MET A 735 -20.08 -19.37 -5.76
C MET A 735 -19.25 -19.54 -7.02
N GLU A 736 -18.44 -20.59 -7.03
CA GLU A 736 -17.74 -21.10 -8.19
C GLU A 736 -18.33 -22.47 -8.55
N ILE A 737 -19.06 -22.53 -9.66
CA ILE A 737 -19.78 -23.72 -10.12
C ILE A 737 -19.00 -24.38 -11.26
N HIS A 738 -18.56 -25.61 -11.01
CA HIS A 738 -17.90 -26.47 -11.98
C HIS A 738 -18.90 -27.44 -12.61
N ILE A 739 -18.69 -27.80 -13.88
CA ILE A 739 -19.60 -28.67 -14.65
C ILE A 739 -18.87 -29.96 -15.04
N LYS A 740 -19.52 -31.11 -14.80
CA LYS A 740 -18.93 -32.46 -14.95
C LYS A 740 -18.31 -32.73 -16.32
N GLU A 741 -18.96 -32.32 -17.41
CA GLU A 741 -18.50 -32.59 -18.78
C GLU A 741 -17.53 -31.54 -19.34
N GLY A 742 -17.13 -30.52 -18.56
CA GLY A 742 -16.09 -29.56 -18.96
C GLY A 742 -16.29 -28.97 -20.36
N THR A 743 -17.53 -28.61 -20.71
CA THR A 743 -17.88 -28.23 -22.08
C THR A 743 -17.06 -27.02 -22.55
N LYS A 744 -16.45 -27.10 -23.74
CA LYS A 744 -15.84 -25.96 -24.46
C LYS A 744 -16.87 -25.10 -25.20
N ASP A 745 -18.13 -25.50 -25.17
CA ASP A 745 -19.24 -24.84 -25.86
C ASP A 745 -19.80 -23.72 -24.99
N LEU A 746 -19.58 -22.48 -25.44
CA LEU A 746 -20.04 -21.27 -24.76
C LEU A 746 -21.57 -21.18 -24.75
N ASP A 747 -22.27 -21.72 -25.75
CA ASP A 747 -23.72 -21.61 -25.84
C ASP A 747 -24.42 -22.57 -24.88
N LYS A 748 -23.86 -23.77 -24.66
CA LYS A 748 -24.31 -24.67 -23.58
C LYS A 748 -24.10 -24.03 -22.21
N MET A 749 -22.96 -23.36 -21.99
CA MET A 749 -22.67 -22.65 -20.74
C MET A 749 -23.62 -21.47 -20.50
N ARG A 750 -23.98 -20.71 -21.54
CA ARG A 750 -24.96 -19.61 -21.47
C ARG A 750 -26.34 -20.09 -21.05
N ARG A 751 -26.81 -21.22 -21.61
CA ARG A 751 -28.10 -21.81 -21.20
C ARG A 751 -28.09 -22.21 -19.73
N ILE A 752 -27.02 -22.85 -19.27
CA ILE A 752 -26.87 -23.24 -17.87
C ILE A 752 -26.82 -22.02 -16.94
N ALA A 753 -26.11 -20.96 -17.33
CA ALA A 753 -26.07 -19.72 -16.56
C ALA A 753 -27.47 -19.07 -16.44
N GLN A 754 -28.23 -19.02 -17.54
CA GLN A 754 -29.63 -18.53 -17.56
C GLN A 754 -30.59 -19.40 -16.74
N GLU A 755 -30.32 -20.70 -16.60
CA GLU A 755 -31.12 -21.60 -15.77
C GLU A 755 -30.84 -21.44 -14.27
N ILE A 756 -29.60 -21.09 -13.90
CA ILE A 756 -29.19 -20.86 -12.51
C ILE A 756 -29.62 -19.48 -12.03
N GLU A 757 -29.50 -18.46 -12.89
CA GLU A 757 -29.77 -17.06 -12.57
C GLU A 757 -31.25 -16.82 -12.20
N MET A 758 -31.48 -16.31 -10.99
CA MET A 758 -32.83 -15.97 -10.53
C MET A 758 -33.41 -14.84 -11.37
N THR A 759 -34.58 -15.11 -11.95
CA THR A 759 -35.33 -14.14 -12.73
C THR A 759 -36.67 -13.91 -12.04
N ASN A 760 -36.85 -12.70 -11.51
CA ASN A 760 -38.12 -12.24 -10.97
C ASN A 760 -38.99 -11.64 -12.08
N LEU A 761 -40.27 -11.47 -11.79
CA LEU A 761 -41.21 -10.90 -12.75
C LEU A 761 -40.80 -9.47 -13.18
N GLU A 762 -40.26 -8.67 -12.27
CA GLU A 762 -39.80 -7.30 -12.56
C GLU A 762 -38.59 -7.23 -13.52
N ASP A 763 -37.78 -8.30 -13.59
CA ASP A 763 -36.59 -8.33 -14.45
C ASP A 763 -36.95 -8.46 -15.93
N ILE A 764 -38.17 -8.96 -16.22
CA ILE A 764 -38.62 -9.29 -17.58
C ILE A 764 -39.93 -8.59 -17.97
N THR A 765 -40.56 -7.86 -17.06
CA THR A 765 -41.83 -7.16 -17.32
C THR A 765 -41.82 -5.73 -16.77
N ASP A 766 -42.55 -4.84 -17.44
CA ASP A 766 -42.92 -3.54 -16.89
C ASP A 766 -44.25 -3.68 -16.14
N ILE A 767 -44.26 -3.32 -14.86
CA ILE A 767 -45.45 -3.42 -14.00
C ILE A 767 -45.97 -2.02 -13.73
N GLU A 768 -47.19 -1.75 -14.18
CA GLU A 768 -47.90 -0.49 -14.03
C GLU A 768 -49.13 -0.70 -13.14
N THR A 769 -49.51 0.32 -12.38
CA THR A 769 -50.72 0.30 -11.55
C THR A 769 -51.79 1.21 -12.17
N ASP A 770 -52.97 0.66 -12.39
CA ASP A 770 -54.16 1.44 -12.75
C ASP A 770 -54.95 1.76 -11.49
N LEU A 771 -54.86 3.02 -11.05
CA LEU A 771 -55.55 3.53 -9.87
C LEU A 771 -57.05 3.74 -10.10
N VAL A 772 -57.50 3.86 -11.36
CA VAL A 772 -58.91 4.08 -11.70
C VAL A 772 -59.67 2.77 -11.62
N ASN A 773 -59.09 1.70 -12.20
CA ASN A 773 -59.71 0.38 -12.20
C ASN A 773 -59.26 -0.50 -11.02
N MET A 774 -58.34 -0.02 -10.17
CA MET A 774 -57.75 -0.76 -9.05
C MET A 774 -57.12 -2.10 -9.48
N GLN A 775 -56.29 -2.03 -10.53
CA GLN A 775 -55.66 -3.20 -11.16
C GLN A 775 -54.15 -3.01 -11.30
N VAL A 776 -53.42 -4.13 -11.36
CA VAL A 776 -52.00 -4.15 -11.72
C VAL A 776 -51.88 -4.69 -13.15
N LEU A 777 -51.24 -3.93 -14.03
CA LEU A 777 -50.99 -4.24 -15.43
C LEU A 777 -49.53 -4.68 -15.57
N ILE A 778 -49.30 -5.85 -16.17
CA ILE A 778 -47.96 -6.41 -16.36
C ILE A 778 -47.72 -6.54 -17.86
N PHE A 779 -46.70 -5.85 -18.37
CA PHE A 779 -46.32 -5.85 -19.77
C PHE A 779 -45.00 -6.59 -19.97
N PRO A 780 -45.00 -7.77 -20.60
CA PRO A 780 -43.77 -8.49 -20.91
C PRO A 780 -42.89 -7.73 -21.90
N ASP A 781 -41.57 -7.72 -21.64
CA ASP A 781 -40.56 -7.12 -22.52
C ASP A 781 -39.81 -8.23 -23.26
N ASP A 782 -40.09 -8.37 -24.56
CA ASP A 782 -39.48 -9.40 -25.42
C ASP A 782 -37.94 -9.38 -25.41
N HIS A 783 -37.32 -8.22 -25.25
CA HIS A 783 -35.86 -8.10 -25.23
C HIS A 783 -35.30 -8.62 -23.90
N ARG A 784 -35.90 -8.25 -22.77
CA ARG A 784 -35.50 -8.75 -21.44
C ARG A 784 -35.77 -10.24 -21.28
N MET A 785 -36.89 -10.72 -21.79
CA MET A 785 -37.24 -12.14 -21.79
C MET A 785 -36.23 -13.00 -22.57
N LYS A 786 -35.80 -12.53 -23.76
CA LYS A 786 -34.76 -13.21 -24.55
C LYS A 786 -33.41 -13.24 -23.82
N ALA A 787 -33.03 -12.15 -23.16
CA ALA A 787 -31.77 -12.08 -22.42
C ALA A 787 -31.72 -13.06 -21.24
N ARG A 788 -32.86 -13.26 -20.56
CA ARG A 788 -33.03 -14.19 -19.43
C ARG A 788 -33.44 -15.62 -19.84
N GLY A 789 -33.66 -15.87 -21.13
CA GLY A 789 -34.05 -17.19 -21.64
C GLY A 789 -35.41 -17.67 -21.11
N VAL A 790 -36.38 -16.77 -21.00
CA VAL A 790 -37.77 -17.05 -20.58
C VAL A 790 -38.71 -16.92 -21.78
N THR A 791 -39.56 -17.92 -21.98
CA THR A 791 -40.58 -17.89 -23.05
C THR A 791 -41.92 -17.33 -22.56
N TYR A 792 -42.72 -16.78 -23.47
CA TYR A 792 -44.05 -16.26 -23.12
C TYR A 792 -44.98 -17.35 -22.55
N ALA A 793 -44.87 -18.59 -23.04
CA ALA A 793 -45.66 -19.71 -22.54
C ALA A 793 -45.32 -20.04 -21.07
N GLU A 794 -44.03 -20.05 -20.70
CA GLU A 794 -43.60 -20.27 -19.32
C GLU A 794 -44.07 -19.13 -18.38
N LEU A 795 -44.04 -17.89 -18.88
CA LEU A 795 -44.54 -16.73 -18.15
C LEU A 795 -46.05 -16.82 -17.91
N GLU A 796 -46.81 -17.15 -18.96
CA GLU A 796 -48.26 -17.33 -18.90
C GLU A 796 -48.65 -18.47 -17.94
N GLU A 797 -47.96 -19.61 -17.99
CA GLU A 797 -48.22 -20.74 -17.09
C GLU A 797 -48.06 -20.36 -15.61
N LYS A 798 -46.98 -19.62 -15.28
CA LYS A 798 -46.70 -19.20 -13.90
C LYS A 798 -47.64 -18.10 -13.43
N LEU A 799 -48.03 -17.19 -14.31
CA LEU A 799 -48.94 -16.09 -13.99
C LEU A 799 -50.41 -16.49 -14.02
N ARG A 800 -50.77 -17.63 -14.62
CA ARG A 800 -52.17 -18.11 -14.73
C ARG A 800 -52.92 -18.19 -13.40
N ARG A 801 -52.20 -18.33 -12.29
CA ARG A 801 -52.76 -18.38 -10.92
C ARG A 801 -53.14 -17.00 -10.37
N PHE A 802 -52.56 -15.93 -10.89
CA PHE A 802 -52.64 -14.59 -10.32
C PHE A 802 -53.13 -13.52 -11.32
N ALA A 803 -52.91 -13.73 -12.62
CA ALA A 803 -53.15 -12.73 -13.65
C ALA A 803 -53.87 -13.33 -14.87
N THR A 804 -54.72 -12.52 -15.50
CA THR A 804 -55.45 -12.88 -16.73
C THR A 804 -54.80 -12.25 -17.95
N PRO A 805 -54.52 -13.01 -19.03
CA PRO A 805 -53.98 -12.43 -20.26
C PRO A 805 -55.07 -11.59 -20.96
N LYS A 806 -54.75 -10.33 -21.28
CA LYS A 806 -55.63 -9.41 -22.01
C LYS A 806 -54.82 -8.60 -23.03
N GLU A 807 -55.46 -8.21 -24.14
CA GLU A 807 -54.89 -7.21 -25.05
C GLU A 807 -55.13 -5.82 -24.48
N LEU A 808 -54.04 -5.10 -24.21
CA LEU A 808 -54.05 -3.79 -23.57
C LEU A 808 -53.50 -2.73 -24.53
N LYS A 809 -54.07 -1.53 -24.52
CA LYS A 809 -53.56 -0.39 -25.30
C LYS A 809 -52.44 0.29 -24.53
N ARG A 810 -51.20 0.25 -25.06
CA ARG A 810 -50.03 0.93 -24.48
C ARG A 810 -49.49 1.97 -25.45
N THR A 811 -49.21 3.17 -24.96
CA THR A 811 -48.58 4.24 -25.76
C THR A 811 -47.07 4.04 -25.76
N VAL A 812 -46.49 3.65 -26.89
CA VAL A 812 -45.03 3.44 -27.03
C VAL A 812 -44.52 4.39 -28.10
N GLY A 813 -43.69 5.37 -27.71
CA GLY A 813 -43.11 6.36 -28.63
C GLY A 813 -44.12 7.33 -29.28
N GLY A 814 -45.21 7.66 -28.58
CA GLY A 814 -46.23 8.61 -29.06
C GLY A 814 -47.35 7.99 -29.91
N ALA A 815 -47.32 6.67 -30.16
CA ALA A 815 -48.40 5.94 -30.84
C ALA A 815 -49.01 4.86 -29.93
N ALA A 816 -50.34 4.74 -29.93
CA ALA A 816 -51.05 3.70 -29.19
C ALA A 816 -50.97 2.36 -29.96
N LYS A 817 -50.35 1.35 -29.34
CA LYS A 817 -50.28 -0.02 -29.88
C LYS A 817 -51.02 -0.98 -28.95
N ASN A 818 -51.66 -2.01 -29.52
CA ASN A 818 -52.19 -3.13 -28.75
C ASN A 818 -51.02 -4.05 -28.38
N VAL A 819 -50.82 -4.27 -27.09
CA VAL A 819 -49.76 -5.11 -26.53
C VAL A 819 -50.41 -6.20 -25.68
N LYS A 820 -49.91 -7.43 -25.80
CA LYS A 820 -50.35 -8.54 -24.94
C LYS A 820 -49.78 -8.31 -23.53
N GLY A 821 -50.65 -8.18 -22.54
CA GLY A 821 -50.26 -8.00 -21.15
C GLY A 821 -51.10 -8.88 -20.22
N PHE A 822 -50.78 -8.84 -18.93
CA PHE A 822 -51.50 -9.55 -17.90
C PHE A 822 -52.15 -8.57 -16.92
N VAL A 823 -53.36 -8.87 -16.47
CA VAL A 823 -54.12 -8.02 -15.55
C VAL A 823 -54.40 -8.79 -14.26
N VAL A 824 -54.07 -8.16 -13.13
CA VAL A 824 -54.36 -8.65 -11.78
C VAL A 824 -55.37 -7.71 -11.13
N GLU A 825 -56.52 -8.24 -10.74
CA GLU A 825 -57.60 -7.46 -10.12
C GLU A 825 -57.52 -7.52 -8.60
N ALA A 826 -57.52 -6.36 -7.91
CA ALA A 826 -57.41 -6.30 -6.46
C ALA A 826 -58.73 -6.64 -5.71
N GLY A 827 -59.84 -6.76 -6.45
CA GLY A 827 -61.18 -6.93 -5.89
C GLY A 827 -61.64 -5.65 -5.19
N GLU A 828 -61.81 -5.69 -3.86
CA GLU A 828 -62.22 -4.53 -3.07
C GLU A 828 -61.24 -3.34 -3.16
N PRO A 829 -61.76 -2.10 -3.26
CA PRO A 829 -60.95 -0.90 -3.45
C PRO A 829 -60.19 -0.52 -2.16
N SER A 830 -59.01 -1.11 -1.97
CA SER A 830 -58.07 -0.73 -0.92
C SER A 830 -56.68 -0.51 -1.51
N PHE A 831 -56.16 0.71 -1.38
CA PHE A 831 -54.81 1.08 -1.84
C PHE A 831 -53.72 0.20 -1.22
N LYS A 832 -53.86 -0.14 0.07
CA LYS A 832 -52.93 -1.02 0.79
C LYS A 832 -52.90 -2.44 0.20
N LYS A 833 -54.04 -2.93 -0.29
CA LYS A 833 -54.14 -4.25 -0.93
C LYS A 833 -53.51 -4.24 -2.31
N LEU A 834 -53.74 -3.18 -3.10
CA LEU A 834 -53.10 -2.98 -4.40
C LEU A 834 -51.56 -2.90 -4.26
N GLN A 835 -51.06 -2.17 -3.26
CA GLN A 835 -49.63 -2.07 -2.97
C GLN A 835 -49.03 -3.43 -2.58
N LYS A 836 -49.73 -4.21 -1.75
CA LYS A 836 -49.30 -5.58 -1.40
C LYS A 836 -49.24 -6.50 -2.62
N ILE A 837 -50.25 -6.43 -3.51
CA ILE A 837 -50.27 -7.20 -4.75
C ILE A 837 -49.11 -6.77 -5.65
N LEU A 838 -48.85 -5.47 -5.79
CA LEU A 838 -47.71 -4.96 -6.57
C LEU A 838 -46.37 -5.49 -6.04
N GLU A 839 -46.14 -5.43 -4.73
CA GLU A 839 -44.92 -5.95 -4.09
C GLU A 839 -44.80 -7.48 -4.28
N GLN A 840 -45.91 -8.20 -4.16
CA GLN A 840 -45.95 -9.64 -4.41
C GLN A 840 -45.64 -9.96 -5.88
N MET A 841 -46.18 -9.20 -6.83
CA MET A 841 -45.91 -9.40 -8.26
C MET A 841 -44.43 -9.15 -8.56
N LYS A 842 -43.83 -8.06 -8.06
CA LYS A 842 -42.40 -7.75 -8.27
C LYS A 842 -41.48 -8.88 -7.80
N THR A 843 -41.78 -9.46 -6.64
CA THR A 843 -40.96 -10.51 -6.01
C THR A 843 -41.30 -11.94 -6.46
N THR A 844 -42.28 -12.12 -7.35
CA THR A 844 -42.67 -13.44 -7.85
C THR A 844 -41.56 -14.02 -8.73
N ARG A 845 -41.02 -15.17 -8.32
CA ARG A 845 -39.95 -15.88 -9.04
C ARG A 845 -40.49 -16.60 -10.26
N ILE A 846 -39.96 -16.27 -11.43
CA ILE A 846 -40.31 -16.91 -12.71
C ILE A 846 -39.34 -18.03 -13.06
N LYS A 847 -38.04 -17.88 -12.84
CA LYS A 847 -37.04 -18.93 -13.13
C LYS A 847 -35.83 -18.78 -12.22
N GLY A 848 -34.97 -19.80 -12.18
CA GLY A 848 -33.69 -19.75 -11.49
C GLY A 848 -33.70 -20.26 -10.05
N ILE A 849 -32.50 -20.27 -9.47
CA ILE A 849 -32.24 -20.77 -8.13
C ILE A 849 -32.31 -19.61 -7.14
N GLU A 850 -32.99 -19.85 -6.03
CA GLU A 850 -33.17 -18.87 -4.97
C GLU A 850 -31.84 -18.41 -4.37
N GLY A 851 -31.66 -17.11 -4.23
CA GLY A 851 -30.45 -16.54 -3.64
C GLY A 851 -29.33 -16.28 -4.64
N ILE A 852 -29.45 -16.69 -5.91
CA ILE A 852 -28.46 -16.42 -6.97
C ILE A 852 -28.99 -15.34 -7.91
N ARG A 853 -28.46 -14.12 -7.80
CA ARG A 853 -28.92 -12.94 -8.57
C ARG A 853 -28.33 -12.87 -9.97
N ARG A 854 -27.06 -13.26 -10.11
CA ARG A 854 -26.32 -13.14 -11.37
C ARG A 854 -25.41 -14.33 -11.58
N ALA A 855 -25.24 -14.77 -12.83
CA ALA A 855 -24.32 -15.85 -13.21
C ALA A 855 -23.41 -15.39 -14.37
N ILE A 856 -22.10 -15.45 -14.15
CA ILE A 856 -21.06 -14.97 -15.08
C ILE A 856 -20.20 -16.15 -15.51
N ILE A 857 -20.02 -16.32 -16.81
CA ILE A 857 -19.21 -17.41 -17.37
C ILE A 857 -17.78 -16.93 -17.60
N ARG A 858 -16.81 -17.70 -17.11
CA ARG A 858 -15.38 -17.40 -17.29
C ARG A 858 -14.63 -18.62 -17.83
N ARG A 859 -13.64 -18.39 -18.67
CA ARG A 859 -12.72 -19.43 -19.14
C ARG A 859 -11.54 -19.56 -18.18
N ARG A 860 -11.31 -20.76 -17.64
CA ARG A 860 -10.17 -21.11 -16.79
C ARG A 860 -9.39 -22.25 -17.46
N GLY A 861 -8.30 -21.89 -18.14
CA GLY A 861 -7.55 -22.81 -19.00
C GLY A 861 -8.36 -23.28 -20.22
N GLU A 862 -8.58 -24.59 -20.34
CA GLU A 862 -9.35 -25.20 -21.44
C GLU A 862 -10.85 -25.34 -21.16
N ARG A 863 -11.34 -25.01 -19.95
CA ARG A 863 -12.74 -25.22 -19.53
C ARG A 863 -13.41 -23.90 -19.15
N TYR A 864 -14.74 -23.88 -19.19
CA TYR A 864 -15.53 -22.77 -18.65
C TYR A 864 -16.04 -23.10 -17.25
N VAL A 865 -16.11 -22.08 -16.40
CA VAL A 865 -16.60 -22.11 -15.01
C VAL A 865 -17.62 -20.99 -14.85
N ILE A 866 -18.65 -21.20 -14.02
CA ILE A 866 -19.66 -20.18 -13.74
C ILE A 866 -19.40 -19.60 -12.35
N TYR A 867 -19.28 -18.28 -12.28
CA TYR A 867 -19.25 -17.53 -11.03
C TYR A 867 -20.62 -16.91 -10.78
N THR A 868 -21.13 -17.03 -9.56
CA THR A 868 -22.43 -16.46 -9.20
C THR A 868 -22.31 -15.33 -8.19
N GLU A 869 -23.16 -14.32 -8.36
CA GLU A 869 -23.47 -13.34 -7.31
C GLU A 869 -24.66 -13.90 -6.51
N GLY A 870 -24.44 -14.21 -5.25
CA GLY A 870 -25.34 -15.03 -4.46
C GLY A 870 -24.88 -16.48 -4.32
N SER A 871 -25.40 -17.16 -3.31
CA SER A 871 -25.08 -18.56 -3.03
C SER A 871 -26.31 -19.40 -2.66
N ASN A 872 -26.33 -20.63 -3.16
CA ASN A 872 -27.26 -21.71 -2.79
C ASN A 872 -26.63 -23.07 -3.11
N LEU A 873 -25.65 -23.48 -2.31
CA LEU A 873 -24.86 -24.70 -2.51
C LEU A 873 -25.72 -25.95 -2.56
N ALA A 874 -26.71 -26.08 -1.66
CA ALA A 874 -27.58 -27.24 -1.58
C ALA A 874 -28.28 -27.52 -2.93
N LYS A 875 -28.96 -26.51 -3.50
CA LYS A 875 -29.68 -26.66 -4.77
C LYS A 875 -28.75 -26.80 -5.97
N VAL A 876 -27.59 -26.13 -5.95
CA VAL A 876 -26.63 -26.20 -7.06
C VAL A 876 -26.03 -27.60 -7.17
N LEU A 877 -25.73 -28.27 -6.05
CA LEU A 877 -25.16 -29.62 -6.05
C LEU A 877 -26.14 -30.70 -6.51
N GLU A 878 -27.46 -30.47 -6.38
CA GLU A 878 -28.51 -31.35 -6.92
C GLU A 878 -28.61 -31.31 -8.45
N LEU A 879 -28.05 -30.28 -9.10
CA LEU A 879 -28.12 -30.14 -10.55
C LEU A 879 -27.31 -31.26 -11.23
N PRO A 880 -27.88 -31.95 -12.23
CA PRO A 880 -27.24 -33.11 -12.85
C PRO A 880 -25.88 -32.77 -13.49
N TYR A 881 -25.76 -31.55 -14.03
CA TYR A 881 -24.55 -31.05 -14.69
C TYR A 881 -23.51 -30.43 -13.75
N SER A 882 -23.87 -30.06 -12.50
CA SER A 882 -22.90 -29.54 -11.53
C SER A 882 -21.95 -30.67 -11.09
N ASP A 883 -20.67 -30.36 -10.93
CA ASP A 883 -19.65 -31.23 -10.35
C ASP A 883 -19.57 -30.99 -8.83
N PRO A 884 -20.05 -31.94 -8.00
CA PRO A 884 -20.04 -31.77 -6.54
C PRO A 884 -18.64 -31.79 -5.93
N SER A 885 -17.64 -32.32 -6.63
CA SER A 885 -16.27 -32.44 -6.10
C SER A 885 -15.46 -31.16 -6.20
N GLN A 886 -15.90 -30.22 -7.06
CA GLN A 886 -15.16 -28.98 -7.36
C GLN A 886 -16.00 -27.71 -7.15
N THR A 887 -17.33 -27.82 -7.05
CA THR A 887 -18.20 -26.66 -6.82
C THR A 887 -18.07 -26.18 -5.37
N SER A 888 -17.85 -24.88 -5.17
CA SER A 888 -17.65 -24.29 -3.84
C SER A 888 -18.29 -22.90 -3.71
N THR A 889 -18.51 -22.44 -2.48
CA THR A 889 -18.97 -21.09 -2.14
C THR A 889 -18.03 -20.42 -1.15
N ASN A 890 -18.09 -19.10 -1.02
CA ASN A 890 -17.41 -18.38 0.05
C ASN A 890 -18.25 -18.32 1.36
N SER A 891 -19.49 -18.83 1.35
CA SER A 891 -20.32 -18.91 2.57
C SER A 891 -19.94 -20.11 3.44
N ILE A 892 -19.19 -19.87 4.52
CA ILE A 892 -18.68 -20.93 5.41
C ILE A 892 -19.82 -21.69 6.09
N GLN A 893 -20.85 -20.98 6.57
CA GLN A 893 -21.98 -21.63 7.24
C GLN A 893 -22.77 -22.53 6.28
N GLU A 894 -22.90 -22.12 5.03
CA GLU A 894 -23.58 -22.92 4.01
C GLU A 894 -22.77 -24.19 3.65
N ILE A 895 -21.44 -24.10 3.63
CA ILE A 895 -20.57 -25.28 3.49
C ILE A 895 -20.75 -26.21 4.69
N PHE A 896 -20.80 -25.67 5.90
CA PHE A 896 -21.04 -26.46 7.11
C PHE A 896 -22.38 -27.21 7.04
N ASP A 897 -23.47 -26.51 6.67
CA ASP A 897 -24.81 -27.08 6.62
C ASP A 897 -24.93 -28.21 5.57
N VAL A 898 -24.19 -28.12 4.46
CA VAL A 898 -24.30 -29.06 3.33
C VAL A 898 -23.23 -30.17 3.35
N LEU A 899 -21.98 -29.82 3.65
CA LEU A 899 -20.81 -30.71 3.54
C LEU A 899 -20.21 -31.10 4.91
N GLY A 900 -20.57 -30.41 5.99
CA GLY A 900 -20.16 -30.72 7.36
C GLY A 900 -18.92 -29.96 7.87
N VAL A 901 -18.54 -30.26 9.12
CA VAL A 901 -17.52 -29.55 9.91
C VAL A 901 -16.15 -29.46 9.24
N GLU A 902 -15.60 -30.57 8.74
CA GLU A 902 -14.26 -30.56 8.14
C GLU A 902 -14.22 -29.78 6.82
N ALA A 903 -15.31 -29.77 6.06
CA ALA A 903 -15.41 -28.93 4.87
C ALA A 903 -15.42 -27.46 5.25
N ALA A 904 -16.18 -27.08 6.28
CA ALA A 904 -16.23 -25.72 6.80
C ALA A 904 -14.88 -25.27 7.37
N ARG A 905 -14.21 -26.12 8.14
CA ARG A 905 -12.85 -25.87 8.65
C ARG A 905 -11.86 -25.58 7.51
N ASN A 906 -11.84 -26.43 6.49
CA ASN A 906 -10.96 -26.22 5.33
C ASN A 906 -11.34 -24.95 4.54
N ALA A 907 -12.64 -24.62 4.47
CA ALA A 907 -13.11 -23.38 3.87
C ALA A 907 -12.63 -22.15 4.64
N ILE A 908 -12.68 -22.16 5.98
CA ILE A 908 -12.11 -21.09 6.83
C ILE A 908 -10.61 -20.93 6.55
N ILE A 909 -9.85 -22.02 6.51
CA ILE A 909 -8.41 -21.98 6.26
C ILE A 909 -8.12 -21.35 4.89
N LYS A 910 -8.82 -21.83 3.86
CA LYS A 910 -8.64 -21.36 2.49
C LYS A 910 -9.03 -19.89 2.37
N GLU A 911 -10.22 -19.51 2.80
CA GLU A 911 -10.73 -18.14 2.69
C GLU A 911 -9.88 -17.15 3.49
N ALA A 912 -9.45 -17.48 4.71
CA ALA A 912 -8.59 -16.61 5.51
C ALA A 912 -7.20 -16.47 4.89
N ASN A 913 -6.62 -17.56 4.38
CA ASN A 913 -5.33 -17.51 3.70
C ASN A 913 -5.40 -16.70 2.39
N ASP A 914 -6.41 -16.95 1.56
CA ASP A 914 -6.59 -16.26 0.28
C ASP A 914 -6.82 -14.75 0.54
N THR A 915 -7.67 -14.40 1.52
CA THR A 915 -7.90 -13.01 1.94
C THR A 915 -6.61 -12.31 2.37
N LEU A 916 -5.74 -12.98 3.14
CA LEU A 916 -4.46 -12.41 3.58
C LEU A 916 -3.44 -12.30 2.43
N GLN A 917 -3.40 -13.28 1.53
CA GLN A 917 -2.49 -13.29 0.38
C GLN A 917 -2.83 -12.22 -0.64
N GLU A 918 -4.11 -11.98 -0.90
CA GLU A 918 -4.58 -10.87 -1.75
C GLU A 918 -4.11 -9.51 -1.23
N GLN A 919 -3.92 -9.40 0.08
CA GLN A 919 -3.42 -8.22 0.78
C GLN A 919 -1.90 -8.14 0.84
N GLY A 920 -1.19 -9.10 0.21
CA GLY A 920 0.26 -9.21 0.28
C GLY A 920 0.81 -9.53 1.67
N LEU A 921 -0.06 -9.88 2.63
CA LEU A 921 0.30 -10.26 3.99
C LEU A 921 0.63 -11.76 4.03
N THR A 922 1.82 -12.10 4.50
CA THR A 922 2.23 -13.50 4.65
C THR A 922 2.11 -13.91 6.11
N VAL A 923 1.11 -14.73 6.42
CA VAL A 923 0.95 -15.39 7.73
C VAL A 923 1.23 -16.88 7.55
N ASP A 924 1.96 -17.49 8.49
CA ASP A 924 2.18 -18.95 8.46
C ASP A 924 0.83 -19.66 8.62
N ILE A 925 0.54 -20.58 7.71
CA ILE A 925 -0.74 -21.30 7.64
C ILE A 925 -1.11 -21.99 8.97
N ARG A 926 -0.13 -22.35 9.80
CA ARG A 926 -0.37 -22.98 11.11
C ARG A 926 -1.17 -22.08 12.06
N HIS A 927 -1.02 -20.76 11.96
CA HIS A 927 -1.84 -19.83 12.75
C HIS A 927 -3.30 -19.84 12.29
N ILE A 928 -3.51 -19.88 10.98
CA ILE A 928 -4.85 -19.95 10.38
C ILE A 928 -5.49 -21.30 10.72
N MET A 929 -4.73 -22.39 10.65
CA MET A 929 -5.18 -23.73 11.06
C MET A 929 -5.60 -23.74 12.53
N LEU A 930 -4.79 -23.17 13.42
CA LEU A 930 -5.13 -23.11 14.86
C LEU A 930 -6.44 -22.35 15.10
N VAL A 931 -6.63 -21.21 14.43
CA VAL A 931 -7.88 -20.43 14.53
C VAL A 931 -9.06 -21.23 13.99
N SER A 932 -8.91 -21.88 12.84
CA SER A 932 -9.95 -22.69 12.20
C SER A 932 -10.32 -23.91 13.04
N ASP A 933 -9.33 -24.56 13.67
CA ASP A 933 -9.52 -25.67 14.60
C ASP A 933 -10.32 -25.20 15.82
N MET A 934 -9.94 -24.07 16.42
CA MET A 934 -10.65 -23.50 17.57
C MET A 934 -12.11 -23.18 17.23
N MET A 935 -12.37 -22.62 16.06
CA MET A 935 -13.72 -22.30 15.58
C MET A 935 -14.59 -23.54 15.32
N THR A 936 -14.00 -24.71 15.08
CA THR A 936 -14.71 -25.93 14.64
C THR A 936 -14.62 -27.12 15.60
N ASN A 937 -13.86 -26.99 16.69
CA ASN A 937 -13.51 -28.09 17.60
C ASN A 937 -14.71 -28.82 18.22
N ASP A 938 -15.82 -28.13 18.47
CA ASP A 938 -17.00 -28.71 19.12
C ASP A 938 -17.98 -29.37 18.14
N GLY A 939 -17.60 -29.51 16.87
CA GLY A 939 -18.46 -30.05 15.81
C GLY A 939 -19.48 -29.05 15.27
N ASP A 940 -19.26 -27.75 15.50
CA ASP A 940 -20.07 -26.62 15.02
C ASP A 940 -19.13 -25.46 14.67
N VAL A 941 -19.55 -24.53 13.80
CA VAL A 941 -18.75 -23.35 13.43
C VAL A 941 -19.11 -22.18 14.34
N LYS A 942 -18.19 -21.81 15.24
CA LYS A 942 -18.42 -20.77 16.25
C LYS A 942 -17.58 -19.53 15.98
N ALA A 943 -18.19 -18.37 16.21
CA ALA A 943 -17.51 -17.08 16.21
C ALA A 943 -16.44 -17.01 17.32
N ILE A 944 -15.34 -16.28 17.10
CA ILE A 944 -14.31 -16.12 18.14
C ILE A 944 -14.79 -15.19 19.28
N GLY A 945 -15.65 -14.22 18.96
CA GLY A 945 -16.11 -13.18 19.88
C GLY A 945 -17.08 -13.66 20.97
N ARG A 946 -17.74 -12.69 21.62
CA ARG A 946 -18.56 -12.89 22.83
C ARG A 946 -19.73 -13.87 22.71
N HIS A 947 -20.23 -14.15 21.52
CA HIS A 947 -21.36 -15.07 21.33
C HIS A 947 -20.93 -16.51 21.00
N GLY A 948 -19.63 -16.75 20.81
CA GLY A 948 -19.08 -18.06 20.50
C GLY A 948 -18.01 -18.46 21.52
N ILE A 949 -16.76 -18.55 21.07
CA ILE A 949 -15.65 -19.12 21.81
C ILE A 949 -15.33 -18.35 23.09
N SER A 950 -15.17 -17.02 23.00
CA SER A 950 -14.75 -16.21 24.16
C SER A 950 -15.82 -16.09 25.25
N GLY A 951 -17.11 -16.03 24.87
CA GLY A 951 -18.20 -15.92 25.83
C GLY A 951 -18.63 -17.25 26.48
N ARG A 952 -18.16 -18.38 25.95
CA ARG A 952 -18.40 -19.72 26.50
C ARG A 952 -17.19 -20.30 27.24
N LYS A 953 -16.17 -19.49 27.51
CA LYS A 953 -15.06 -19.92 28.38
C LYS A 953 -15.60 -20.44 29.71
N SER A 954 -14.99 -21.51 30.21
CA SER A 954 -15.34 -22.14 31.48
C SER A 954 -15.21 -21.17 32.66
N SER A 955 -14.10 -20.43 32.73
CA SER A 955 -13.86 -19.42 33.77
C SER A 955 -14.84 -18.23 33.69
N VAL A 956 -15.43 -17.89 34.84
CA VAL A 956 -16.29 -16.71 35.01
C VAL A 956 -15.45 -15.44 34.96
N LEU A 957 -14.29 -15.45 35.61
CA LEU A 957 -13.36 -14.31 35.64
C LEU A 957 -12.82 -14.00 34.25
N ALA A 958 -12.49 -15.03 33.46
CA ALA A 958 -12.04 -14.85 32.08
C ALA A 958 -13.14 -14.25 31.19
N ARG A 959 -14.40 -14.70 31.32
CA ARG A 959 -15.55 -14.11 30.61
C ARG A 959 -15.79 -12.66 31.02
N ALA A 960 -15.79 -12.40 32.34
CA ALA A 960 -16.06 -11.08 32.90
C ALA A 960 -14.97 -10.05 32.56
N ALA A 961 -13.70 -10.48 32.47
CA ALA A 961 -12.59 -9.64 32.04
C ALA A 961 -12.59 -9.35 30.53
N PHE A 962 -13.24 -10.20 29.72
CA PHE A 962 -13.31 -10.05 28.27
C PHE A 962 -14.37 -9.02 27.84
N GLU A 963 -15.63 -9.17 28.26
CA GLU A 963 -16.72 -8.22 27.95
C GLU A 963 -17.94 -8.46 28.86
N ILE A 964 -18.85 -7.48 28.99
CA ILE A 964 -20.11 -7.59 29.76
C ILE A 964 -19.90 -8.09 31.22
N THR A 965 -18.93 -7.50 31.91
CA THR A 965 -18.45 -7.91 33.24
C THR A 965 -19.57 -8.12 34.27
N ALA A 966 -20.46 -7.12 34.43
CA ALA A 966 -21.50 -7.17 35.45
C ALA A 966 -22.49 -8.33 35.24
N HIS A 967 -22.87 -8.59 33.99
CA HIS A 967 -23.80 -9.67 33.67
C HIS A 967 -23.22 -11.04 33.99
N HIS A 968 -21.95 -11.29 33.62
CA HIS A 968 -21.29 -12.57 33.91
C HIS A 968 -21.15 -12.83 35.41
N LEU A 969 -20.75 -11.81 36.19
CA LEU A 969 -20.62 -11.94 37.64
C LEU A 969 -21.96 -12.14 38.34
N LEU A 970 -23.00 -11.40 37.93
CA LEU A 970 -24.36 -11.56 38.48
C LEU A 970 -24.95 -12.93 38.14
N HIS A 971 -24.82 -13.36 36.89
CA HIS A 971 -25.29 -14.69 36.47
C HIS A 971 -24.59 -15.78 37.27
N ALA A 972 -23.26 -15.72 37.38
CA ALA A 972 -22.47 -16.67 38.16
C ALA A 972 -22.88 -16.70 39.64
N ALA A 973 -23.21 -15.54 40.23
CA ALA A 973 -23.72 -15.47 41.60
C ALA A 973 -25.13 -16.10 41.74
N ILE A 974 -25.99 -15.95 40.73
CA ILE A 974 -27.34 -16.56 40.70
C ILE A 974 -27.25 -18.08 40.50
N THR A 975 -26.37 -18.55 39.61
CA THR A 975 -26.23 -19.98 39.27
C THR A 975 -25.29 -20.74 40.19
N GLY A 976 -24.52 -20.05 41.03
CA GLY A 976 -23.52 -20.66 41.92
C GLY A 976 -22.31 -21.21 41.16
N GLU A 977 -21.91 -20.57 40.06
CA GLU A 977 -20.73 -20.97 39.28
C GLU A 977 -19.43 -20.79 40.09
N VAL A 978 -18.53 -21.76 39.99
CA VAL A 978 -17.22 -21.77 40.66
C VAL A 978 -16.13 -21.62 39.62
N ASP A 979 -15.17 -20.72 39.86
CA ASP A 979 -14.00 -20.54 39.01
C ASP A 979 -12.80 -21.32 39.57
N TYR A 980 -12.27 -22.25 38.78
CA TYR A 980 -11.19 -23.15 39.20
C TYR A 980 -9.79 -22.61 38.93
N LEU A 981 -9.65 -21.44 38.28
CA LEU A 981 -8.37 -20.81 37.97
C LEU A 981 -7.45 -21.64 37.07
N ASP A 982 -8.02 -22.42 36.14
CA ASP A 982 -7.24 -23.31 35.27
C ASP A 982 -6.58 -22.56 34.09
N GLY A 983 -7.13 -21.42 33.68
CA GLY A 983 -6.68 -20.65 32.52
C GLY A 983 -5.80 -19.45 32.84
N VAL A 984 -5.27 -18.84 31.78
CA VAL A 984 -4.25 -17.78 31.82
C VAL A 984 -4.82 -16.48 32.38
N ALA A 985 -6.01 -16.07 31.96
CA ALA A 985 -6.55 -14.76 32.27
C ALA A 985 -6.87 -14.64 33.76
N GLU A 986 -7.57 -15.63 34.30
CA GLU A 986 -7.96 -15.74 35.69
C GLU A 986 -6.75 -15.89 36.61
N ASN A 987 -5.74 -16.71 36.24
CA ASN A 987 -4.48 -16.80 36.98
C ASN A 987 -3.76 -15.44 37.04
N VAL A 988 -3.70 -14.70 35.93
CA VAL A 988 -3.08 -13.36 35.92
C VAL A 988 -3.88 -12.37 36.78
N ILE A 989 -5.22 -12.41 36.71
CA ILE A 989 -6.10 -11.54 37.51
C ILE A 989 -5.87 -11.75 39.00
N VAL A 990 -5.73 -12.99 39.46
CA VAL A 990 -5.48 -13.31 40.87
C VAL A 990 -4.00 -13.26 41.28
N GLY A 991 -3.09 -13.02 40.32
CA GLY A 991 -1.65 -12.93 40.56
C GLY A 991 -0.93 -14.28 40.70
N GLN A 992 -1.52 -15.37 40.22
CA GLN A 992 -0.91 -16.70 40.16
C GLN A 992 -0.07 -16.88 38.89
N PRO A 993 1.03 -17.65 38.95
CA PRO A 993 1.83 -17.96 37.77
C PRO A 993 1.04 -18.89 36.84
N VAL A 994 0.99 -18.52 35.56
CA VAL A 994 0.29 -19.30 34.51
C VAL A 994 1.01 -20.62 34.23
N THR A 995 0.26 -21.67 33.89
CA THR A 995 0.78 -23.02 33.59
C THR A 995 1.39 -23.17 32.18
N LEU A 996 1.70 -22.04 31.52
CA LEU A 996 2.33 -21.96 30.20
C LEU A 996 3.80 -21.54 30.27
N GLY A 997 4.57 -21.90 29.25
CA GLY A 997 5.96 -21.49 29.11
C GLY A 997 6.83 -21.96 30.27
N THR A 998 7.40 -21.03 31.04
CA THR A 998 8.23 -21.37 32.21
C THR A 998 7.41 -21.92 33.38
N GLY A 999 6.12 -21.61 33.47
CA GLY A 999 5.24 -22.14 34.51
C GLY A 999 4.80 -23.59 34.26
N ALA A 1000 4.99 -24.12 33.04
CA ALA A 1000 4.76 -25.52 32.71
C ALA A 1000 5.86 -26.47 33.23
N VAL A 1001 6.97 -25.93 33.75
CA VAL A 1001 8.15 -26.71 34.13
C VAL A 1001 8.34 -26.72 35.64
N ASN A 1002 8.06 -27.86 36.25
CA ASN A 1002 8.41 -28.12 37.64
C ASN A 1002 9.84 -28.64 37.77
N LEU A 1003 10.70 -27.87 38.45
CA LEU A 1003 12.09 -28.23 38.69
C LEU A 1003 12.23 -28.99 40.03
N VAL A 1004 12.93 -30.13 39.99
CA VAL A 1004 13.27 -30.89 41.19
C VAL A 1004 14.78 -30.82 41.38
N TYR A 1005 15.22 -30.24 42.50
CA TYR A 1005 16.62 -30.22 42.90
C TYR A 1005 16.82 -31.20 44.06
N ARG A 1006 17.70 -32.18 43.87
CA ARG A 1006 18.21 -33.01 44.97
C ARG A 1006 19.53 -32.41 45.44
N PRO A 1007 19.57 -31.71 46.58
CA PRO A 1007 20.84 -31.27 47.15
C PRO A 1007 21.69 -32.50 47.47
N THR A 1008 22.97 -32.47 47.07
CA THR A 1008 23.93 -33.50 47.44
C THR A 1008 24.10 -33.50 48.97
N SER A 1009 23.85 -34.66 49.60
CA SER A 1009 24.10 -34.78 51.03
C SER A 1009 25.61 -34.60 51.28
N LYS A 1010 25.98 -33.80 52.29
CA LYS A 1010 27.38 -33.51 52.67
C LYS A 1010 28.22 -34.76 53.03
N ARG A 1011 27.66 -35.96 52.96
CA ARG A 1011 28.32 -37.23 53.32
C ARG A 1011 29.03 -37.93 52.15
N GLU A 1012 28.81 -37.51 50.90
CA GLU A 1012 29.48 -38.10 49.72
C GLU A 1012 30.64 -37.26 49.18
N ALA A 1013 30.89 -36.08 49.74
CA ALA A 1013 32.03 -35.24 49.35
C ALA A 1013 33.34 -35.57 50.10
N SER A 1014 33.33 -36.58 50.98
CA SER A 1014 34.50 -37.01 51.77
C SER A 1014 34.87 -38.48 51.55
N LYS A 1015 34.60 -39.03 50.36
CA LYS A 1015 35.18 -40.30 49.91
C LYS A 1015 35.93 -40.09 48.60
#